data_AF-D6Z0Q0-F1
#
_entry.id   AF-D6Z0Q0-F1
#
_cell.length_a   1.000
_cell.length_b   1.000
_cell.length_c   1.000
_cell.angle_alpha   90.00
_cell.angle_beta   90.00
_cell.angle_gamma   90.00
#
_symmetry.space_group_name_H-M   'P 1'
#
loop_
_entity.id
_entity.type
_entity.pdbx_description
1 polymer ?
#
loop_
_entity_poly.entity_id
_entity_poly.type
_entity_poly.pdbx_seq_one_letter_code
_entity_poly.pdbx_strand_id
1 'polypeptide(L)'
;MVKGYPILLAVHPVSFDGTNLMGDEWEALLADLRRGLATGGLEARDSLSELMLFNFDHPLTALATIFEQLDKLRKKYPATAKKTKLPLQFVLHLETKNESPPPFRYSGSTVWEELAHHTFHLSPTLAGQWEKMMEGRLEVPRHELRPQGRFSQLVFTQPGALRRKRIFPYRSVLAEAGSGRPCFYCNLRTHPPSQCPAKQLSMANMSLHDIGYQPLPELLRNFQTAFSNRKQMEALLGPGVEPEQIRKNPPLQAFISFFDLLAVYQPRYLQRVVFSVHSVWTGLNLKVRTKQDSRNLEIGLDCLRVGQYDRARDMLLVENQSMGGKQYGANVGLAFVALERGRFDEAGHFLEIASSVAGVEKEKIHIALLLARYYDLAGNPWKAEQALQGMANLYADCYEIVHRRIHTAVQSGQGAQILGAIGNLIESSRLYFMNVLMDPVLLPIEGLLEDVLNNHLHTIRSRAEEALTGAVAEYEKLKKWVDGSDEDFDRNLATLATLQQQRDKGSYYDLLDVAEKAGTLRRAAPRLQESKLDTLNEEIDAAVLEWDQFQQYWQEYAYKSLWRRVEQQMQETRKMLVEARGLAAGSLHKGRSKLQTARRELENMPGLIKRMNRLRLLLDSLRIFAGRLVVAEVAVTVLLLLAYPLLTIGLANQIGPDLVAMLKDSATQTRLILLANGLVAPVIAFTQTVRRVAP
;
A
#
# COMPACT_ATOMS: atom_id res chain seq x y z
N MET A 1 6.06 3.89 -39.55
CA MET A 1 6.37 3.29 -38.23
C MET A 1 5.95 4.18 -37.08
N VAL A 2 4.86 3.78 -36.42
CA VAL A 2 4.47 4.31 -35.11
C VAL A 2 5.18 3.49 -34.03
N LYS A 3 5.91 4.13 -33.11
CA LYS A 3 6.67 3.43 -32.06
C LYS A 3 5.71 2.61 -31.19
N GLY A 4 5.92 1.29 -31.11
CA GLY A 4 5.08 0.36 -30.34
C GLY A 4 3.94 -0.30 -31.12
N TYR A 5 3.69 0.08 -32.38
CA TYR A 5 2.62 -0.46 -33.22
C TYR A 5 3.20 -0.93 -34.57
N PRO A 6 3.81 -2.12 -34.62
CA PRO A 6 4.51 -2.57 -35.82
C PRO A 6 3.56 -3.14 -36.88
N ILE A 7 2.27 -3.33 -36.60
CA ILE A 7 1.32 -3.96 -37.52
C ILE A 7 0.45 -2.93 -38.20
N LEU A 8 0.54 -2.84 -39.52
CA LEU A 8 -0.36 -2.03 -40.33
C LEU A 8 -1.49 -2.91 -40.89
N LEU A 9 -2.74 -2.53 -40.58
CA LEU A 9 -3.94 -3.01 -41.26
C LEU A 9 -4.34 -1.99 -42.33
N ALA A 10 -4.29 -2.41 -43.59
CA ALA A 10 -4.83 -1.67 -44.71
C ALA A 10 -6.20 -2.25 -45.11
N VAL A 11 -7.21 -1.39 -45.17
CA VAL A 11 -8.57 -1.74 -45.61
C VAL A 11 -8.92 -0.91 -46.83
N HIS A 12 -9.04 -1.59 -47.97
CA HIS A 12 -9.39 -0.99 -49.24
C HIS A 12 -10.89 -1.24 -49.54
N PRO A 13 -11.75 -0.22 -49.44
CA PRO A 13 -13.12 -0.31 -49.89
C PRO A 13 -13.23 -0.25 -51.42
N VAL A 14 -13.90 -1.24 -52.02
CA VAL A 14 -14.17 -1.25 -53.46
C VAL A 14 -15.45 -0.43 -53.70
N SER A 15 -15.30 0.89 -53.79
CA SER A 15 -16.43 1.85 -53.75
C SER A 15 -17.51 1.58 -54.79
N PHE A 16 -17.15 1.21 -56.03
CA PHE A 16 -18.14 0.88 -57.06
C PHE A 16 -19.05 -0.27 -56.64
N ASP A 17 -18.47 -1.37 -56.14
CA ASP A 17 -19.21 -2.54 -55.67
C ASP A 17 -20.00 -2.24 -54.39
N GLY A 18 -19.43 -1.42 -53.51
CA GLY A 18 -20.05 -0.97 -52.27
C GLY A 18 -21.30 -0.12 -52.49
N THR A 19 -21.21 0.89 -53.35
CA THR A 19 -22.35 1.74 -53.72
C THR A 19 -23.40 0.97 -54.49
N ASN A 20 -23.02 0.05 -55.38
CA ASN A 20 -23.98 -0.86 -56.03
C ASN A 20 -24.68 -1.78 -55.03
N LEU A 21 -24.01 -2.13 -53.93
CA LEU A 21 -24.55 -3.02 -52.90
C LEU A 21 -25.49 -2.31 -51.92
N MET A 22 -25.15 -1.09 -51.49
CA MET A 22 -25.77 -0.41 -50.35
C MET A 22 -26.29 1.00 -50.65
N GLY A 23 -26.06 1.52 -51.85
CA GLY A 23 -26.41 2.90 -52.22
C GLY A 23 -25.78 3.90 -51.25
N ASP A 24 -26.59 4.84 -50.79
CA ASP A 24 -26.19 5.92 -49.87
C ASP A 24 -25.74 5.42 -48.49
N GLU A 25 -26.11 4.19 -48.09
CA GLU A 25 -25.67 3.61 -46.81
C GLU A 25 -24.19 3.18 -46.81
N TRP A 26 -23.55 3.10 -47.97
CA TRP A 26 -22.15 2.67 -48.09
C TRP A 26 -21.18 3.60 -47.36
N GLU A 27 -21.31 4.91 -47.57
CA GLU A 27 -20.48 5.92 -46.91
C GLU A 27 -20.67 5.92 -45.38
N ALA A 28 -21.91 5.73 -44.93
CA ALA A 28 -22.21 5.62 -43.50
C ALA A 28 -21.55 4.37 -42.89
N LEU A 29 -21.57 3.24 -43.62
CA LEU A 29 -20.90 2.01 -43.17
C LEU A 29 -19.38 2.18 -43.11
N LEU A 30 -18.76 2.83 -44.09
CA LEU A 30 -17.31 3.10 -44.07
C LEU A 30 -16.92 4.03 -42.93
N ALA A 31 -17.72 5.07 -42.67
CA ALA A 31 -17.51 5.96 -41.53
C ALA A 31 -17.62 5.22 -40.19
N ASP A 32 -18.59 4.31 -40.06
CA ASP A 32 -18.72 3.44 -38.88
C ASP A 32 -17.55 2.46 -38.74
N LEU A 33 -17.10 1.85 -39.84
CA LEU A 33 -15.97 0.94 -39.85
C LEU A 33 -14.69 1.67 -39.41
N ARG A 34 -14.42 2.84 -39.96
CA ARG A 34 -13.28 3.69 -39.59
C ARG A 34 -13.29 4.03 -38.10
N ARG A 35 -14.44 4.48 -37.58
CA ARG A 35 -14.62 4.73 -36.13
C ARG A 35 -14.42 3.46 -35.30
N GLY A 36 -14.92 2.33 -35.78
CA GLY A 36 -14.78 1.04 -35.13
C GLY A 36 -13.33 0.58 -35.05
N LEU A 37 -12.56 0.75 -36.12
CA LEU A 37 -11.14 0.39 -36.15
C LEU A 37 -10.30 1.28 -35.23
N ALA A 38 -10.64 2.57 -35.14
CA ALA A 38 -10.00 3.52 -34.22
C ALA A 38 -10.17 3.14 -32.74
N THR A 39 -11.15 2.30 -32.39
CA THR A 39 -11.29 1.78 -31.01
C THR A 39 -10.17 0.84 -30.58
N GLY A 40 -9.42 0.33 -31.56
CA GLY A 40 -8.44 -0.71 -31.33
C GLY A 40 -7.06 -0.48 -31.91
N GLY A 41 -6.92 0.47 -32.83
CA GLY A 41 -5.67 0.79 -33.49
C GLY A 41 -5.55 2.30 -33.72
N LEU A 42 -4.33 2.73 -34.00
CA LEU A 42 -4.01 4.12 -34.28
C LEU A 42 -4.11 4.38 -35.78
N GLU A 43 -5.04 5.25 -36.16
CA GLU A 43 -5.16 5.68 -37.55
C GLU A 43 -3.86 6.33 -38.05
N ALA A 44 -3.37 5.87 -39.20
CA ALA A 44 -2.17 6.40 -39.82
C ALA A 44 -2.44 7.77 -40.45
N ARG A 45 -1.43 8.65 -40.48
CA ARG A 45 -1.57 10.03 -41.01
C ARG A 45 -1.90 10.06 -42.50
N ASP A 46 -1.50 9.02 -43.23
CA ASP A 46 -1.72 8.79 -44.66
C ASP A 46 -3.03 8.03 -44.95
N SER A 47 -3.89 7.80 -43.95
CA SER A 47 -5.21 7.16 -44.11
C SER A 47 -6.21 8.06 -44.86
N LEU A 48 -6.77 7.56 -45.95
CA LEU A 48 -7.74 8.26 -46.83
C LEU A 48 -9.12 7.57 -46.80
N SER A 49 -10.14 8.17 -47.40
CA SER A 49 -11.47 7.55 -47.54
C SER A 49 -11.43 6.29 -48.42
N GLU A 50 -10.65 6.34 -49.50
CA GLU A 50 -10.44 5.23 -50.44
C GLU A 50 -9.49 4.15 -49.89
N LEU A 51 -8.76 4.43 -48.81
CA LEU A 51 -7.84 3.48 -48.21
C LEU A 51 -7.63 3.80 -46.73
N MET A 52 -8.22 2.97 -45.88
CA MET A 52 -8.12 3.12 -44.43
C MET A 52 -6.87 2.41 -43.92
N LEU A 53 -6.03 3.13 -43.18
CA LEU A 53 -4.76 2.64 -42.64
C LEU A 53 -4.74 2.75 -41.12
N PHE A 54 -4.58 1.63 -40.43
CA PHE A 54 -4.57 1.56 -38.96
C PHE A 54 -3.39 0.75 -38.44
N ASN A 55 -2.69 1.29 -37.44
CA ASN A 55 -1.55 0.64 -36.79
C ASN A 55 -1.98 -0.04 -35.49
N PHE A 56 -1.53 -1.27 -35.29
CA PHE A 56 -1.79 -2.13 -34.15
C PHE A 56 -0.47 -2.63 -33.55
N ASP A 57 -0.51 -2.94 -32.26
CA ASP A 57 0.58 -3.56 -31.50
C ASP A 57 0.84 -5.01 -31.96
N HIS A 58 -0.22 -5.72 -32.36
CA HIS A 58 -0.16 -7.15 -32.69
C HIS A 58 -1.18 -7.57 -33.78
N PRO A 59 -0.89 -8.60 -34.61
CA PRO A 59 -1.80 -9.02 -35.68
C PRO A 59 -3.15 -9.55 -35.17
N LEU A 60 -3.15 -10.30 -34.06
CA LEU A 60 -4.39 -10.79 -33.45
C LEU A 60 -5.28 -9.65 -32.96
N THR A 61 -4.67 -8.57 -32.45
CA THR A 61 -5.39 -7.39 -31.98
C THR A 61 -6.09 -6.70 -33.15
N ALA A 62 -5.41 -6.57 -34.29
CA ALA A 62 -5.98 -6.04 -35.54
C ALA A 62 -7.13 -6.91 -36.06
N LEU A 63 -6.91 -8.23 -36.15
CA LEU A 63 -7.89 -9.20 -36.63
C LEU A 63 -9.13 -9.27 -35.72
N ALA A 64 -8.96 -9.29 -34.41
CA ALA A 64 -10.07 -9.31 -33.47
C ALA A 64 -10.90 -8.02 -33.56
N THR A 65 -10.26 -6.85 -33.75
CA THR A 65 -10.99 -5.59 -33.99
C THR A 65 -11.83 -5.66 -35.25
N ILE A 66 -11.21 -5.98 -36.39
CA ILE A 66 -11.93 -5.96 -37.66
C ILE A 66 -13.06 -6.98 -37.68
N PHE A 67 -12.86 -8.20 -37.14
CA PHE A 67 -13.95 -9.18 -37.02
C PHE A 67 -15.10 -8.67 -36.15
N GLU A 68 -14.80 -8.11 -34.97
CA GLU A 68 -15.83 -7.57 -34.09
C GLU A 68 -16.61 -6.43 -34.76
N GLN A 69 -15.93 -5.52 -35.45
CA GLN A 69 -16.57 -4.39 -36.13
C GLN A 69 -17.40 -4.86 -37.32
N LEU A 70 -16.90 -5.80 -38.13
CA LEU A 70 -17.68 -6.38 -39.23
C LEU A 70 -18.96 -7.07 -38.70
N ASP A 71 -18.89 -7.76 -37.58
CA ASP A 71 -20.07 -8.38 -36.95
C ASP A 71 -21.06 -7.34 -36.40
N LYS A 72 -20.58 -6.22 -35.85
CA LYS A 72 -21.44 -5.09 -35.43
C LYS A 72 -22.12 -4.43 -36.63
N LEU A 73 -21.38 -4.16 -37.70
CA LEU A 73 -21.90 -3.58 -38.93
C LEU A 73 -22.96 -4.49 -39.56
N ARG A 74 -22.74 -5.81 -39.57
CA ARG A 74 -23.73 -6.80 -40.02
C ARG A 74 -25.06 -6.72 -39.30
N LYS A 75 -25.03 -6.45 -37.99
CA LYS A 75 -26.24 -6.26 -37.18
C LYS A 75 -26.91 -4.91 -37.43
N LYS A 76 -26.12 -3.86 -37.67
CA LYS A 76 -26.60 -2.49 -37.84
C LYS A 76 -27.20 -2.26 -39.23
N TYR A 77 -26.61 -2.84 -40.28
CA TYR A 77 -26.99 -2.62 -41.67
C TYR A 77 -27.62 -3.88 -42.29
N PRO A 78 -28.96 -3.95 -42.43
CA PRO A 78 -29.66 -5.17 -42.88
C PRO A 78 -29.23 -5.67 -44.27
N ALA A 79 -28.82 -4.76 -45.16
CA ALA A 79 -28.30 -5.10 -46.50
C ALA A 79 -27.05 -5.98 -46.44
N THR A 80 -26.24 -5.82 -45.39
CA THR A 80 -25.02 -6.60 -45.15
C THR A 80 -25.29 -7.95 -44.48
N ALA A 81 -26.43 -8.12 -43.79
CA ALA A 81 -26.82 -9.39 -43.19
C ALA A 81 -27.26 -10.45 -44.21
N LYS A 82 -27.78 -10.00 -45.38
CA LYS A 82 -28.26 -10.89 -46.45
C LYS A 82 -27.16 -11.42 -47.37
N LYS A 83 -25.95 -10.83 -47.36
CA LYS A 83 -24.84 -11.23 -48.24
C LYS A 83 -23.62 -11.65 -47.43
N THR A 84 -22.99 -12.74 -47.85
CA THR A 84 -21.88 -13.38 -47.13
C THR A 84 -20.56 -12.61 -47.20
N LYS A 85 -20.37 -11.69 -48.15
CA LYS A 85 -19.10 -10.97 -48.35
C LYS A 85 -19.32 -9.48 -48.65
N LEU A 86 -18.66 -8.62 -47.88
CA LEU A 86 -18.59 -7.18 -48.14
C LEU A 86 -17.47 -6.89 -49.15
N PRO A 87 -17.61 -5.87 -50.01
CA PRO A 87 -16.60 -5.47 -51.00
C PRO A 87 -15.47 -4.68 -50.32
N LEU A 88 -14.77 -5.36 -49.40
CA LEU A 88 -13.64 -4.85 -48.64
C LEU A 88 -12.46 -5.80 -48.85
N GLN A 89 -11.29 -5.25 -49.11
CA GLN A 89 -10.03 -6.00 -49.19
C GLN A 89 -9.16 -5.66 -47.99
N PHE A 90 -8.50 -6.65 -47.43
CA PHE A 90 -7.71 -6.52 -46.20
C PHE A 90 -6.27 -6.99 -46.40
N VAL A 91 -5.32 -6.15 -46.02
CA VAL A 91 -3.89 -6.51 -45.94
C VAL A 91 -3.38 -6.22 -44.54
N LEU A 92 -2.75 -7.21 -43.91
CA LEU A 92 -1.94 -7.01 -42.70
C LEU A 92 -0.46 -7.04 -43.08
N HIS A 93 0.28 -6.09 -42.53
CA HIS A 93 1.69 -5.90 -42.81
C HIS A 93 2.49 -5.63 -41.53
N LEU A 94 3.72 -6.13 -41.48
CA LEU A 94 4.68 -5.85 -40.43
C LEU A 94 5.60 -4.71 -40.91
N GLU A 95 5.44 -3.51 -40.34
CA GLU A 95 6.30 -2.36 -40.62
C GLU A 95 7.71 -2.58 -40.05
N THR A 96 8.74 -2.45 -40.90
CA THR A 96 10.14 -2.45 -40.48
C THR A 96 10.77 -1.06 -40.69
N LYS A 97 11.76 -0.68 -39.84
CA LYS A 97 12.30 0.69 -39.77
C LYS A 97 12.91 1.21 -41.09
N ASN A 98 13.36 0.32 -41.96
CA ASN A 98 14.15 0.67 -43.15
C ASN A 98 13.48 0.23 -44.47
N GLU A 99 12.19 -0.12 -44.44
CA GLU A 99 11.45 -0.59 -45.61
C GLU A 99 10.79 0.58 -46.34
N SER A 100 10.90 0.59 -47.67
CA SER A 100 10.16 1.53 -48.50
C SER A 100 8.65 1.30 -48.35
N PRO A 101 7.81 2.35 -48.47
CA PRO A 101 6.37 2.21 -48.37
C PRO A 101 5.87 1.11 -49.31
N PRO A 102 5.18 0.07 -48.80
CA PRO A 102 4.74 -1.02 -49.65
C PRO A 102 3.65 -0.53 -50.63
N PRO A 103 3.54 -1.14 -51.82
CA PRO A 103 2.69 -0.64 -52.90
C PRO A 103 1.20 -0.57 -52.54
N PHE A 104 0.73 -1.44 -51.65
CA PHE A 104 -0.66 -1.41 -51.15
C PHE A 104 -0.98 -0.19 -50.27
N ARG A 105 -0.03 0.69 -49.92
CA ARG A 105 -0.34 1.98 -49.26
C ARG A 105 -1.00 3.01 -50.19
N TYR A 106 -1.08 2.71 -51.47
CA TYR A 106 -1.70 3.58 -52.47
C TYR A 106 -2.97 2.90 -52.99
N SER A 107 -4.10 3.59 -52.99
CA SER A 107 -5.40 3.05 -53.45
C SER A 107 -5.34 2.61 -54.92
N GLY A 108 -4.67 3.38 -55.77
CA GLY A 108 -4.50 3.07 -57.20
C GLY A 108 -3.45 1.98 -57.53
N SER A 109 -2.97 1.22 -56.56
CA SER A 109 -2.00 0.14 -56.82
C SER A 109 -2.68 -1.07 -57.47
N THR A 110 -2.08 -1.62 -58.53
CA THR A 110 -2.53 -2.87 -59.18
C THR A 110 -2.53 -4.07 -58.24
N VAL A 111 -1.81 -3.99 -57.12
CA VAL A 111 -1.79 -5.01 -56.07
C VAL A 111 -3.20 -5.30 -55.54
N TRP A 112 -4.07 -4.29 -55.46
CA TRP A 112 -5.43 -4.48 -54.97
C TRP A 112 -6.29 -5.33 -55.92
N GLU A 113 -5.99 -5.35 -57.22
CA GLU A 113 -6.71 -6.18 -58.20
C GLU A 113 -6.44 -7.68 -58.00
N GLU A 114 -5.30 -8.05 -57.41
CA GLU A 114 -4.90 -9.44 -57.14
C GLU A 114 -5.56 -10.03 -55.88
N LEU A 115 -6.18 -9.18 -55.04
CA LEU A 115 -6.69 -9.56 -53.72
C LEU A 115 -8.18 -9.90 -53.76
N ALA A 116 -8.55 -11.01 -53.13
CA ALA A 116 -9.95 -11.40 -53.04
C ALA A 116 -10.73 -10.53 -52.04
N HIS A 117 -12.02 -10.29 -52.33
CA HIS A 117 -12.90 -9.58 -51.39
C HIS A 117 -13.15 -10.41 -50.14
N HIS A 118 -13.20 -9.74 -49.00
CA HIS A 118 -13.54 -10.29 -47.71
C HIS A 118 -12.58 -11.37 -47.20
N THR A 119 -11.34 -11.36 -47.68
CA THR A 119 -10.27 -12.26 -47.21
C THR A 119 -9.10 -11.44 -46.68
N PHE A 120 -8.47 -11.95 -45.62
CA PHE A 120 -7.30 -11.33 -45.01
C PHE A 120 -6.05 -11.82 -45.73
N HIS A 121 -5.22 -10.88 -46.16
CA HIS A 121 -3.95 -11.19 -46.81
C HIS A 121 -2.81 -10.69 -45.93
N LEU A 122 -1.78 -11.51 -45.77
CA LEU A 122 -0.55 -11.15 -45.09
C LEU A 122 0.50 -10.75 -46.12
N SER A 123 1.20 -9.64 -45.88
CA SER A 123 2.40 -9.30 -46.65
C SER A 123 3.49 -10.37 -46.48
N PRO A 124 4.44 -10.49 -47.41
CA PRO A 124 5.58 -11.42 -47.28
C PRO A 124 6.31 -11.31 -45.94
N THR A 125 6.53 -10.06 -45.49
CA THR A 125 7.21 -9.76 -44.23
C THR A 125 6.48 -10.29 -43.00
N LEU A 126 5.15 -10.14 -42.94
CA LEU A 126 4.35 -10.65 -41.83
C LEU A 126 4.16 -12.17 -41.93
N ALA A 127 3.92 -12.70 -43.14
CA ALA A 127 3.77 -14.13 -43.37
C ALA A 127 5.02 -14.91 -42.90
N GLY A 128 6.22 -14.41 -43.21
CA GLY A 128 7.48 -15.04 -42.79
C GLY A 128 7.74 -15.00 -41.27
N GLN A 129 7.07 -14.12 -40.52
CA GLN A 129 7.19 -14.03 -39.05
C GLN A 129 5.96 -14.56 -38.32
N TRP A 130 4.94 -15.02 -39.06
CA TRP A 130 3.63 -15.32 -38.51
C TRP A 130 3.70 -16.38 -37.41
N GLU A 131 4.33 -17.53 -37.68
CA GLU A 131 4.44 -18.63 -36.70
C GLU A 131 5.15 -18.19 -35.42
N LYS A 132 6.26 -17.46 -35.52
CA LYS A 132 7.00 -16.92 -34.38
C LYS A 132 6.17 -15.93 -33.56
N MET A 133 5.35 -15.10 -34.20
CA MET A 133 4.46 -14.16 -33.51
C MET A 133 3.28 -14.87 -32.83
N MET A 134 2.88 -16.05 -33.31
CA MET A 134 1.80 -16.85 -32.74
C MET A 134 2.27 -17.87 -31.68
N GLU A 135 3.58 -18.13 -31.58
CA GLU A 135 4.16 -19.10 -30.64
C GLU A 135 3.78 -18.82 -29.18
N GLY A 136 3.39 -19.87 -28.45
CA GLY A 136 3.02 -19.79 -27.03
C GLY A 136 1.63 -19.19 -26.73
N ARG A 137 0.83 -18.84 -27.75
CA ARG A 137 -0.52 -18.27 -27.56
C ARG A 137 -1.61 -19.33 -27.72
N LEU A 138 -2.25 -19.68 -26.59
CA LEU A 138 -3.36 -20.64 -26.52
C LEU A 138 -4.67 -20.15 -27.20
N GLU A 139 -4.75 -18.89 -27.61
CA GLU A 139 -5.99 -18.22 -28.04
C GLU A 139 -6.08 -18.00 -29.57
N VAL A 140 -5.17 -18.55 -30.37
CA VAL A 140 -5.20 -18.41 -31.84
C VAL A 140 -6.13 -19.49 -32.43
N PRO A 141 -7.21 -19.13 -33.15
CA PRO A 141 -8.05 -20.14 -33.80
C PRO A 141 -7.24 -20.91 -34.85
N ARG A 142 -7.64 -22.15 -35.10
CA ARG A 142 -7.08 -22.94 -36.20
C ARG A 142 -7.20 -22.17 -37.50
N HIS A 143 -6.08 -22.03 -38.20
CA HIS A 143 -5.96 -21.25 -39.42
C HIS A 143 -4.97 -21.91 -40.38
N GLU A 144 -5.11 -21.56 -41.65
CA GLU A 144 -4.21 -21.96 -42.73
C GLU A 144 -3.73 -20.70 -43.46
N LEU A 145 -2.44 -20.69 -43.83
CA LEU A 145 -1.89 -19.72 -44.76
C LEU A 145 -1.84 -20.34 -46.16
N ARG A 146 -2.61 -19.79 -47.09
CA ARG A 146 -2.62 -20.23 -48.49
C ARG A 146 -1.88 -19.21 -49.35
N PRO A 147 -0.89 -19.62 -50.16
CA PRO A 147 -0.19 -18.68 -51.03
C PRO A 147 -1.14 -18.11 -52.09
N GLN A 148 -1.15 -16.78 -52.25
CA GLN A 148 -1.93 -16.06 -53.26
C GLN A 148 -1.05 -14.95 -53.86
N GLY A 149 -0.37 -15.28 -54.96
CA GLY A 149 0.58 -14.36 -55.60
C GLY A 149 1.70 -13.96 -54.63
N ARG A 150 1.86 -12.65 -54.42
CA ARG A 150 2.84 -12.08 -53.48
C ARG A 150 2.36 -12.03 -52.03
N PHE A 151 1.12 -12.41 -51.75
CA PHE A 151 0.54 -12.41 -50.41
C PHE A 151 0.24 -13.83 -49.93
N SER A 152 0.06 -13.98 -48.63
CA SER A 152 -0.48 -15.20 -48.04
C SER A 152 -1.90 -14.94 -47.55
N GLN A 153 -2.88 -15.63 -48.12
CA GLN A 153 -4.26 -15.60 -47.67
C GLN A 153 -4.38 -16.30 -46.32
N LEU A 154 -4.91 -15.60 -45.32
CA LEU A 154 -5.18 -16.12 -43.99
C LEU A 154 -6.62 -16.63 -43.90
N VAL A 155 -6.77 -17.95 -43.74
CA VAL A 155 -8.08 -18.62 -43.69
C VAL A 155 -8.31 -19.20 -42.29
N PHE A 156 -9.34 -18.74 -41.60
CA PHE A 156 -9.74 -19.27 -40.30
C PHE A 156 -10.79 -20.37 -40.44
N THR A 157 -10.63 -21.49 -39.72
CA THR A 157 -11.64 -22.56 -39.66
C THR A 157 -12.89 -22.09 -38.90
N GLN A 158 -12.71 -21.21 -37.90
CA GLN A 158 -13.79 -20.58 -37.12
C GLN A 158 -13.45 -19.10 -36.85
N PRO A 159 -13.82 -18.18 -37.76
CA PRO A 159 -13.47 -16.76 -37.63
C PRO A 159 -14.01 -16.09 -36.36
N GLY A 160 -15.19 -16.50 -35.89
CA GLY A 160 -15.87 -15.91 -34.73
C GLY A 160 -15.20 -16.18 -33.36
N ALA A 161 -14.14 -16.98 -33.33
CA ALA A 161 -13.37 -17.29 -32.11
C ALA A 161 -12.33 -16.19 -31.77
N LEU A 162 -11.94 -15.34 -32.73
CA LEU A 162 -11.08 -14.18 -32.47
C LEU A 162 -11.87 -13.05 -31.84
N ARG A 163 -11.95 -13.06 -30.51
CA ARG A 163 -12.51 -11.94 -29.74
C ARG A 163 -11.43 -11.32 -28.88
N ARG A 164 -11.43 -9.99 -28.80
CA ARG A 164 -10.59 -9.28 -27.85
C ARG A 164 -10.96 -9.69 -26.44
N LYS A 165 -9.97 -10.15 -25.68
CA LYS A 165 -10.13 -10.42 -24.26
C LYS A 165 -10.10 -9.08 -23.53
N ARG A 166 -11.27 -8.65 -23.05
CA ARG A 166 -11.41 -7.44 -22.23
C ARG A 166 -11.21 -7.81 -20.76
N ILE A 167 -10.41 -7.05 -20.04
CA ILE A 167 -10.32 -7.13 -18.57
C ILE A 167 -11.71 -6.85 -17.97
N PHE A 168 -12.45 -5.88 -18.53
CA PHE A 168 -13.79 -5.52 -18.08
C PHE A 168 -14.80 -5.41 -19.23
N PRO A 169 -15.42 -6.52 -19.67
CA PRO A 169 -16.33 -6.54 -20.82
C PRO A 169 -17.61 -5.71 -20.63
N TYR A 170 -17.98 -5.35 -19.40
CA TYR A 170 -19.23 -4.63 -19.14
C TYR A 170 -19.21 -3.15 -19.55
N ARG A 171 -18.06 -2.54 -19.89
CA ARG A 171 -18.03 -1.16 -20.41
C ARG A 171 -18.94 -0.98 -21.62
N SER A 172 -18.86 -1.91 -22.58
CA SER A 172 -19.68 -1.85 -23.79
C SER A 172 -21.16 -2.05 -23.49
N VAL A 173 -21.48 -2.99 -22.59
CA VAL A 173 -22.87 -3.28 -22.18
C VAL A 173 -23.51 -2.03 -21.55
N LEU A 174 -22.78 -1.31 -20.71
CA LEU A 174 -23.28 -0.10 -20.05
C LEU A 174 -23.38 1.09 -21.01
N ALA A 175 -22.42 1.23 -21.93
CA ALA A 175 -22.43 2.30 -22.93
C ALA A 175 -23.61 2.15 -23.92
N GLU A 176 -23.96 0.91 -24.27
CA GLU A 176 -25.06 0.57 -25.18
C GLU A 176 -26.43 0.45 -24.47
N ALA A 177 -26.46 0.52 -23.13
CA ALA A 177 -27.68 0.37 -22.35
C ALA A 177 -28.59 1.61 -22.47
N GLY A 178 -29.64 1.48 -23.28
CA GLY A 178 -30.70 2.48 -23.46
C GLY A 178 -30.44 3.48 -24.60
N SER A 179 -31.51 4.10 -25.09
CA SER A 179 -31.47 5.03 -26.23
C SER A 179 -31.58 6.51 -25.85
N GLY A 180 -31.71 6.81 -24.56
CA GLY A 180 -31.89 8.18 -24.08
C GLY A 180 -30.62 9.05 -24.13
N ARG A 181 -30.78 10.32 -23.74
CA ARG A 181 -29.63 11.19 -23.43
C ARG A 181 -28.89 10.64 -22.20
N PRO A 182 -27.55 10.74 -22.14
CA PRO A 182 -26.80 10.31 -20.97
C PRO A 182 -27.25 11.04 -19.70
N CYS A 183 -27.47 10.29 -18.63
CA CYS A 183 -27.83 10.86 -17.33
C CYS A 183 -26.72 11.77 -16.80
N PHE A 184 -27.08 12.98 -16.34
CA PHE A 184 -26.13 13.90 -15.72
C PHE A 184 -25.46 13.30 -14.48
N TYR A 185 -26.09 12.39 -13.74
CA TYR A 185 -25.52 11.86 -12.50
C TYR A 185 -24.62 10.64 -12.66
N CYS A 186 -24.92 9.75 -13.62
CA CYS A 186 -24.23 8.46 -13.73
C CYS A 186 -23.88 8.05 -15.17
N ASN A 187 -24.17 8.89 -16.17
CA ASN A 187 -23.90 8.66 -17.58
C ASN A 187 -24.70 7.53 -18.27
N LEU A 188 -25.52 6.75 -17.55
CA LEU A 188 -26.41 5.76 -18.18
C LEU A 188 -27.47 6.44 -19.04
N ARG A 189 -27.87 5.76 -20.13
CA ARG A 189 -28.89 6.24 -21.08
C ARG A 189 -30.28 5.64 -20.85
N THR A 190 -30.42 4.86 -19.79
CA THR A 190 -31.66 4.14 -19.44
C THR A 190 -32.67 4.98 -18.66
N HIS A 191 -32.26 6.12 -18.10
CA HIS A 191 -33.12 6.96 -17.25
C HIS A 191 -32.73 8.44 -17.32
N PRO A 192 -33.67 9.36 -17.09
CA PRO A 192 -33.38 10.77 -16.86
C PRO A 192 -32.80 11.02 -15.45
N PRO A 193 -32.14 12.17 -15.19
CA PRO A 193 -31.59 12.50 -13.87
C PRO A 193 -32.59 12.36 -12.71
N SER A 194 -33.86 12.71 -12.94
CA SER A 194 -34.94 12.63 -11.94
C SER A 194 -35.21 11.21 -11.41
N GLN A 195 -34.90 10.18 -12.21
CA GLN A 195 -35.10 8.76 -11.90
C GLN A 195 -33.77 8.04 -11.63
N CYS A 196 -32.68 8.77 -11.41
CA CYS A 196 -31.38 8.14 -11.18
C CYS A 196 -31.34 7.40 -9.83
N PRO A 197 -30.95 6.12 -9.78
CA PRO A 197 -30.84 5.37 -8.53
C PRO A 197 -29.84 5.98 -7.54
N ALA A 198 -28.82 6.68 -8.05
CA ALA A 198 -27.82 7.37 -7.24
C ALA A 198 -28.42 8.43 -6.29
N LYS A 199 -29.65 8.90 -6.56
CA LYS A 199 -30.34 9.85 -5.68
C LYS A 199 -30.59 9.28 -4.28
N GLN A 200 -30.75 7.96 -4.14
CA GLN A 200 -30.99 7.37 -2.83
C GLN A 200 -29.71 7.08 -2.04
N LEU A 201 -28.55 7.28 -2.65
CA LEU A 201 -27.26 7.03 -2.02
C LEU A 201 -26.80 8.25 -1.22
N SER A 202 -26.16 8.00 -0.09
CA SER A 202 -25.37 8.98 0.64
C SER A 202 -23.87 8.79 0.39
N MET A 203 -23.04 9.68 0.93
CA MET A 203 -21.58 9.51 0.92
C MET A 203 -21.12 8.35 1.82
N ALA A 204 -21.94 7.88 2.76
CA ALA A 204 -21.62 6.71 3.58
C ALA A 204 -21.76 5.39 2.81
N ASN A 205 -22.48 5.40 1.69
CA ASN A 205 -22.77 4.20 0.89
C ASN A 205 -21.73 3.91 -0.20
N MET A 206 -20.58 4.61 -0.26
CA MET A 206 -19.59 4.33 -1.31
C MET A 206 -19.04 2.91 -1.21
N SER A 207 -19.03 2.18 -2.33
CA SER A 207 -18.56 0.80 -2.45
C SER A 207 -17.39 0.65 -3.44
N LEU A 208 -16.96 1.72 -4.12
CA LEU A 208 -15.85 1.65 -5.07
C LEU A 208 -14.54 1.14 -4.45
N HIS A 209 -14.28 1.45 -3.17
CA HIS A 209 -13.13 0.90 -2.45
C HIS A 209 -13.28 -0.60 -2.15
N ASP A 210 -14.49 -1.05 -1.83
CA ASP A 210 -14.75 -2.43 -1.42
C ASP A 210 -14.56 -3.39 -2.61
N ILE A 211 -14.98 -2.99 -3.82
CA ILE A 211 -14.82 -3.81 -5.01
C ILE A 211 -13.35 -3.97 -5.45
N GLY A 212 -12.46 -3.10 -4.99
CA GLY A 212 -11.01 -3.22 -5.24
C GLY A 212 -10.38 -4.45 -4.57
N TYR A 213 -11.02 -4.97 -3.51
CA TYR A 213 -10.63 -6.20 -2.81
C TYR A 213 -11.30 -7.46 -3.38
N GLN A 214 -12.15 -7.33 -4.40
CA GLN A 214 -12.74 -8.49 -5.08
C GLN A 214 -11.80 -8.95 -6.20
N PRO A 215 -11.48 -10.25 -6.30
CA PRO A 215 -10.78 -10.79 -7.46
C PRO A 215 -11.55 -10.45 -8.74
N LEU A 216 -10.83 -10.11 -9.82
CA LEU A 216 -11.47 -9.66 -11.06
C LEU A 216 -12.55 -10.61 -11.58
N PRO A 217 -12.38 -11.96 -11.62
CA PRO A 217 -13.44 -12.86 -12.06
C PRO A 217 -14.72 -12.79 -11.19
N GLU A 218 -14.54 -12.59 -9.88
CA GLU A 218 -15.66 -12.43 -8.95
C GLU A 218 -16.37 -11.09 -9.15
N LEU A 219 -15.61 -9.99 -9.29
CA LEU A 219 -16.16 -8.67 -9.61
C LEU A 219 -16.99 -8.74 -10.89
N LEU A 220 -16.49 -9.38 -11.95
CA LEU A 220 -17.22 -9.53 -13.21
C LEU A 220 -18.53 -10.30 -13.04
N ARG A 221 -18.55 -11.38 -12.25
CA ARG A 221 -19.77 -12.14 -11.94
C ARG A 221 -20.77 -11.32 -11.12
N ASN A 222 -20.30 -10.57 -10.13
CA ASN A 222 -21.13 -9.71 -9.29
C ASN A 222 -21.75 -8.59 -10.11
N PHE A 223 -20.96 -7.96 -11.00
CA PHE A 223 -21.43 -6.95 -11.92
C PHE A 223 -22.49 -7.50 -12.90
N GLN A 224 -22.25 -8.69 -13.46
CA GLN A 224 -23.24 -9.37 -14.30
C GLN A 224 -24.58 -9.54 -13.59
N THR A 225 -24.51 -10.06 -12.36
CA THR A 225 -25.68 -10.37 -11.53
C THR A 225 -26.44 -9.10 -11.19
N ALA A 226 -25.73 -8.05 -10.80
CA ALA A 226 -26.29 -6.75 -10.45
C ALA A 226 -27.08 -6.12 -11.60
N PHE A 227 -26.47 -6.03 -12.79
CA PHE A 227 -27.09 -5.35 -13.92
C PHE A 227 -28.13 -6.20 -14.65
N SER A 228 -28.03 -7.53 -14.58
CA SER A 228 -29.10 -8.43 -15.05
C SER A 228 -30.36 -8.33 -14.18
N ASN A 229 -30.18 -8.13 -12.87
CA ASN A 229 -31.27 -7.97 -11.88
C ASN A 229 -31.45 -6.52 -11.44
N ARG A 230 -31.26 -5.57 -12.35
CA ARG A 230 -31.23 -4.12 -12.06
C ARG A 230 -32.42 -3.64 -11.21
N LYS A 231 -33.65 -4.01 -11.56
CA LYS A 231 -34.86 -3.58 -10.82
C LYS A 231 -34.83 -4.01 -9.36
N GLN A 232 -34.32 -5.22 -9.09
CA GLN A 232 -34.14 -5.71 -7.74
C GLN A 232 -33.07 -4.90 -7.00
N MET A 233 -31.94 -4.61 -7.66
CA MET A 233 -30.90 -3.77 -7.06
C MET A 233 -31.40 -2.36 -6.75
N GLU A 234 -32.17 -1.74 -7.66
CA GLU A 234 -32.80 -0.43 -7.43
C GLU A 234 -33.78 -0.45 -6.25
N ALA A 235 -34.56 -1.53 -6.08
CA ALA A 235 -35.45 -1.68 -4.93
C ALA A 235 -34.70 -1.82 -3.60
N LEU A 236 -33.48 -2.36 -3.62
CA LEU A 236 -32.62 -2.46 -2.42
C LEU A 236 -32.00 -1.12 -2.03
N LEU A 237 -31.94 -0.14 -2.94
CA LEU A 237 -31.43 1.22 -2.67
C LEU A 237 -32.47 2.13 -1.99
N GLY A 238 -33.42 1.58 -1.23
CA GLY A 238 -34.43 2.37 -0.52
C GLY A 238 -33.82 3.38 0.47
N PRO A 239 -34.61 4.35 0.94
CA PRO A 239 -34.17 5.28 1.98
C PRO A 239 -33.66 4.50 3.21
N GLY A 240 -32.41 4.72 3.60
CA GLY A 240 -31.83 4.04 4.78
C GLY A 240 -31.15 2.69 4.51
N VAL A 241 -30.65 2.45 3.28
CA VAL A 241 -29.76 1.29 3.05
C VAL A 241 -28.52 1.39 3.95
N GLU A 242 -28.41 0.44 4.90
CA GLU A 242 -27.34 0.44 5.90
C GLU A 242 -26.01 -0.06 5.30
N PRO A 243 -24.85 0.51 5.68
CA PRO A 243 -23.54 0.04 5.22
C PRO A 243 -23.31 -1.46 5.41
N GLU A 244 -23.83 -2.05 6.50
CA GLU A 244 -23.74 -3.48 6.79
C GLU A 244 -24.49 -4.35 5.77
N GLN A 245 -25.63 -3.87 5.25
CA GLN A 245 -26.40 -4.57 4.23
C GLN A 245 -25.64 -4.59 2.90
N ILE A 246 -24.99 -3.48 2.56
CA ILE A 246 -24.15 -3.35 1.38
C ILE A 246 -22.96 -4.32 1.48
N ARG A 247 -22.25 -4.33 2.63
CA ARG A 247 -21.09 -5.22 2.86
C ARG A 247 -21.40 -6.70 2.70
N LYS A 248 -22.62 -7.13 3.03
CA LYS A 248 -23.05 -8.53 2.94
C LYS A 248 -23.56 -8.93 1.55
N ASN A 249 -23.67 -7.99 0.62
CA ASN A 249 -24.24 -8.22 -0.71
C ASN A 249 -23.26 -7.75 -1.81
N PRO A 250 -22.32 -8.61 -2.25
CA PRO A 250 -21.32 -8.24 -3.26
C PRO A 250 -21.89 -7.77 -4.61
N PRO A 251 -23.00 -8.35 -5.14
CA PRO A 251 -23.70 -7.76 -6.29
C PRO A 251 -24.18 -6.33 -6.04
N LEU A 252 -24.74 -6.03 -4.86
CA LEU A 252 -25.15 -4.67 -4.52
C LEU A 252 -23.94 -3.71 -4.43
N GLN A 253 -22.81 -4.17 -3.89
CA GLN A 253 -21.55 -3.38 -3.91
C GLN A 253 -21.13 -3.03 -5.34
N ALA A 254 -21.13 -4.01 -6.25
CA ALA A 254 -20.80 -3.80 -7.66
C ALA A 254 -21.79 -2.85 -8.37
N PHE A 255 -23.07 -2.90 -7.99
CA PHE A 255 -24.09 -1.99 -8.49
C PHE A 255 -23.83 -0.55 -8.01
N ILE A 256 -23.56 -0.37 -6.72
CA ILE A 256 -23.33 0.95 -6.11
C ILE A 256 -22.02 1.56 -6.60
N SER A 257 -20.95 0.76 -6.73
CA SER A 257 -19.63 1.22 -7.19
C SER A 257 -19.69 1.84 -8.59
N PHE A 258 -20.62 1.42 -9.44
CA PHE A 258 -20.84 2.07 -10.73
C PHE A 258 -21.32 3.52 -10.58
N PHE A 259 -22.21 3.80 -9.62
CA PHE A 259 -22.66 5.17 -9.35
C PHE A 259 -21.57 6.00 -8.65
N ASP A 260 -20.62 5.37 -7.97
CA ASP A 260 -19.49 6.05 -7.34
C ASP A 260 -18.50 6.64 -8.36
N LEU A 261 -18.40 6.05 -9.56
CA LEU A 261 -17.54 6.55 -10.66
C LEU A 261 -17.72 8.05 -10.93
N LEU A 262 -18.96 8.51 -10.79
CA LEU A 262 -19.40 9.86 -11.12
C LEU A 262 -20.03 10.56 -9.92
N ALA A 263 -19.68 10.14 -8.70
CA ALA A 263 -20.24 10.69 -7.46
C ALA A 263 -20.15 12.22 -7.39
N VAL A 264 -19.05 12.82 -7.88
CA VAL A 264 -18.82 14.28 -7.85
C VAL A 264 -19.93 15.10 -8.54
N TYR A 265 -20.67 14.49 -9.45
CA TYR A 265 -21.76 15.14 -10.20
C TYR A 265 -23.13 14.98 -9.55
N GLN A 266 -23.22 14.28 -8.40
CA GLN A 266 -24.47 13.87 -7.79
C GLN A 266 -24.83 14.76 -6.59
N PRO A 267 -26.13 14.89 -6.23
CA PRO A 267 -26.57 15.68 -5.08
C PRO A 267 -25.88 15.28 -3.76
N ARG A 268 -25.59 13.99 -3.55
CA ARG A 268 -24.87 13.51 -2.36
C ARG A 268 -23.48 14.11 -2.19
N TYR A 269 -22.79 14.42 -3.29
CA TYR A 269 -21.46 15.03 -3.22
C TYR A 269 -21.54 16.53 -2.97
N LEU A 270 -22.59 17.21 -3.45
CA LEU A 270 -22.84 18.61 -3.09
C LEU A 270 -23.00 18.79 -1.58
N GLN A 271 -23.73 17.90 -0.91
CA GLN A 271 -23.83 17.93 0.56
C GLN A 271 -22.44 17.85 1.21
N ARG A 272 -21.55 16.98 0.71
CA ARG A 272 -20.17 16.88 1.20
C ARG A 272 -19.37 18.15 1.00
N VAL A 273 -19.48 18.80 -0.17
CA VAL A 273 -18.76 20.05 -0.47
C VAL A 273 -19.23 21.17 0.46
N VAL A 274 -20.54 21.35 0.60
CA VAL A 274 -21.13 22.54 1.24
C VAL A 274 -21.15 22.44 2.77
N PHE A 275 -21.25 21.24 3.33
CA PHE A 275 -21.24 21.03 4.80
C PHE A 275 -19.87 20.62 5.37
N SER A 276 -18.86 20.44 4.51
CA SER A 276 -17.48 20.23 4.98
C SER A 276 -16.91 21.49 5.62
N VAL A 277 -16.24 21.32 6.75
CA VAL A 277 -15.51 22.40 7.44
C VAL A 277 -14.21 22.78 6.72
N HIS A 278 -13.68 21.89 5.86
CA HIS A 278 -12.47 22.15 5.10
C HIS A 278 -12.78 23.03 3.89
N SER A 279 -11.91 24.01 3.59
CA SER A 279 -11.99 24.87 2.40
C SER A 279 -11.24 24.32 1.18
N VAL A 280 -10.37 23.34 1.40
CA VAL A 280 -9.46 22.71 0.41
C VAL A 280 -10.06 21.40 -0.10
N TRP A 281 -9.82 21.04 -1.36
CA TRP A 281 -10.42 19.86 -1.99
C TRP A 281 -10.02 18.54 -1.34
N THR A 282 -8.72 18.37 -1.05
CA THR A 282 -8.18 17.16 -0.40
C THR A 282 -8.79 16.92 0.99
N GLY A 283 -9.19 17.98 1.68
CA GLY A 283 -9.86 17.91 2.98
C GLY A 283 -11.24 17.27 2.93
N LEU A 284 -11.89 17.16 1.76
CA LEU A 284 -13.19 16.47 1.63
C LEU A 284 -13.10 14.99 2.01
N ASN A 285 -11.92 14.37 1.90
CA ASN A 285 -11.68 12.96 2.23
C ASN A 285 -11.47 12.65 3.72
N LEU A 286 -11.40 13.68 4.56
CA LEU A 286 -11.24 13.51 6.00
C LEU A 286 -12.59 13.29 6.69
N LYS A 287 -12.64 12.30 7.58
CA LYS A 287 -13.83 12.00 8.40
C LYS A 287 -13.92 13.02 9.55
N VAL A 288 -14.54 14.16 9.30
CA VAL A 288 -14.84 15.18 10.32
C VAL A 288 -16.36 15.34 10.42
N ARG A 289 -16.86 15.66 11.63
CA ARG A 289 -18.28 16.01 11.81
C ARG A 289 -18.62 17.18 10.89
N THR A 290 -19.52 16.95 9.94
CA THR A 290 -20.10 17.99 9.10
C THR A 290 -20.87 18.97 9.98
N LYS A 291 -20.61 20.27 9.80
CA LYS A 291 -21.38 21.31 10.47
C LYS A 291 -22.62 21.58 9.64
N GLN A 292 -23.77 21.05 10.08
CA GLN A 292 -25.06 21.37 9.49
C GLN A 292 -25.54 22.71 10.06
N ASP A 293 -25.09 23.81 9.45
CA ASP A 293 -25.40 25.18 9.86
C ASP A 293 -26.43 25.88 8.94
N SER A 294 -27.00 25.16 7.96
CA SER A 294 -28.02 25.70 7.05
C SER A 294 -29.20 24.74 6.89
N ARG A 295 -30.30 25.05 7.60
CA ARG A 295 -31.54 24.27 7.61
C ARG A 295 -32.28 24.32 6.26
N ASN A 296 -32.31 25.47 5.60
CA ASN A 296 -33.02 25.62 4.33
C ASN A 296 -32.32 24.83 3.21
N LEU A 297 -30.98 24.88 3.15
CA LEU A 297 -30.22 24.09 2.20
C LEU A 297 -30.44 22.58 2.42
N GLU A 298 -30.39 22.12 3.67
CA GLU A 298 -30.62 20.71 4.01
C GLU A 298 -32.01 20.23 3.55
N ILE A 299 -33.07 20.96 3.94
CA ILE A 299 -34.44 20.63 3.53
C ILE A 299 -34.57 20.69 2.00
N GLY A 300 -33.95 21.68 1.35
CA GLY A 300 -33.97 21.82 -0.10
C GLY A 300 -33.35 20.62 -0.82
N LEU A 301 -32.18 20.16 -0.36
CA LEU A 301 -31.49 18.99 -0.92
C LEU A 301 -32.23 17.68 -0.64
N ASP A 302 -32.86 17.55 0.54
CA ASP A 302 -33.72 16.40 0.83
C ASP A 302 -34.98 16.39 -0.02
N CYS A 303 -35.61 17.54 -0.24
CA CYS A 303 -36.75 17.66 -1.14
C CYS A 303 -36.36 17.30 -2.58
N LEU A 304 -35.19 17.74 -3.06
CA LEU A 304 -34.64 17.34 -4.36
C LEU A 304 -34.46 15.82 -4.43
N ARG A 305 -33.89 15.22 -3.40
CA ARG A 305 -33.66 13.76 -3.29
C ARG A 305 -34.94 12.95 -3.50
N VAL A 306 -36.04 13.36 -2.88
CA VAL A 306 -37.35 12.68 -2.97
C VAL A 306 -38.22 13.16 -4.14
N GLY A 307 -37.75 14.10 -4.96
CA GLY A 307 -38.48 14.60 -6.12
C GLY A 307 -39.54 15.68 -5.84
N GLN A 308 -39.53 16.28 -4.64
CA GLN A 308 -40.39 17.42 -4.29
C GLN A 308 -39.81 18.74 -4.82
N TYR A 309 -39.80 18.89 -6.15
CA TYR A 309 -39.03 19.94 -6.82
C TYR A 309 -39.49 21.38 -6.51
N ASP A 310 -40.78 21.64 -6.32
CA ASP A 310 -41.27 22.99 -5.98
C ASP A 310 -40.77 23.40 -4.60
N ARG A 311 -40.98 22.53 -3.61
CA ARG A 311 -40.48 22.76 -2.26
C ARG A 311 -38.95 22.86 -2.20
N ALA A 312 -38.24 22.03 -2.98
CA ALA A 312 -36.80 22.10 -3.10
C ALA A 312 -36.37 23.49 -3.61
N ARG A 313 -36.99 23.95 -4.71
CA ARG A 313 -36.72 25.26 -5.30
C ARG A 313 -36.97 26.39 -4.30
N ASP A 314 -38.09 26.39 -3.59
CA ASP A 314 -38.44 27.44 -2.65
C ASP A 314 -37.41 27.55 -1.51
N MET A 315 -37.04 26.42 -0.91
CA MET A 315 -36.05 26.40 0.18
C MET A 315 -34.65 26.84 -0.31
N LEU A 316 -34.26 26.44 -1.51
CA LEU A 316 -32.98 26.83 -2.10
C LEU A 316 -32.95 28.31 -2.49
N LEU A 317 -34.06 28.88 -2.96
CA LEU A 317 -34.16 30.32 -3.22
C LEU A 317 -34.06 31.14 -1.94
N VAL A 318 -34.75 30.70 -0.87
CA VAL A 318 -34.65 31.33 0.46
C VAL A 318 -33.21 31.29 0.96
N GLU A 319 -32.52 30.15 0.82
CA GLU A 319 -31.11 30.04 1.20
C GLU A 319 -30.23 31.01 0.42
N ASN A 320 -30.42 31.10 -0.90
CA ASN A 320 -29.64 31.98 -1.78
C ASN A 320 -29.80 33.46 -1.44
N GLN A 321 -30.99 33.87 -0.98
CA GLN A 321 -31.32 35.25 -0.63
C GLN A 321 -31.01 35.60 0.83
N SER A 322 -30.74 34.60 1.68
CA SER A 322 -30.49 34.82 3.10
C SER A 322 -29.12 35.44 3.39
N MET A 323 -29.08 36.36 4.34
CA MET A 323 -27.84 36.95 4.83
C MET A 323 -26.97 35.88 5.51
N GLY A 324 -25.79 35.61 4.96
CA GLY A 324 -24.91 34.53 5.43
C GLY A 324 -25.29 33.13 4.95
N GLY A 325 -26.25 33.01 4.03
CA GLY A 325 -26.63 31.75 3.40
C GLY A 325 -25.54 31.18 2.51
N LYS A 326 -25.60 29.87 2.27
CA LYS A 326 -24.65 29.14 1.41
C LYS A 326 -25.03 29.28 -0.07
N GLN A 327 -24.86 30.48 -0.61
CA GLN A 327 -25.25 30.85 -1.99
C GLN A 327 -24.71 29.87 -3.05
N TYR A 328 -23.45 29.46 -2.95
CA TYR A 328 -22.87 28.45 -3.83
C TYR A 328 -23.71 27.17 -3.86
N GLY A 329 -23.95 26.58 -2.68
CA GLY A 329 -24.71 25.34 -2.56
C GLY A 329 -26.16 25.48 -3.02
N ALA A 330 -26.78 26.62 -2.75
CA ALA A 330 -28.13 26.93 -3.20
C ALA A 330 -28.24 26.98 -4.73
N ASN A 331 -27.31 27.67 -5.41
CA ASN A 331 -27.31 27.76 -6.88
C ASN A 331 -27.03 26.41 -7.55
N VAL A 332 -26.09 25.61 -7.02
CA VAL A 332 -25.88 24.23 -7.54
C VAL A 332 -27.13 23.37 -7.31
N GLY A 333 -27.77 23.48 -6.15
CA GLY A 333 -29.04 22.80 -5.88
C GLY A 333 -30.14 23.19 -6.86
N LEU A 334 -30.28 24.49 -7.18
CA LEU A 334 -31.23 25.00 -8.18
C LEU A 334 -30.91 24.47 -9.57
N ALA A 335 -29.63 24.38 -9.95
CA ALA A 335 -29.22 23.75 -11.18
C ALA A 335 -29.66 22.27 -11.25
N PHE A 336 -29.51 21.51 -10.16
CA PHE A 336 -30.02 20.13 -10.09
C PHE A 336 -31.54 20.06 -10.21
N VAL A 337 -32.30 20.94 -9.55
CA VAL A 337 -33.76 21.03 -9.72
C VAL A 337 -34.14 21.30 -11.18
N ALA A 338 -33.42 22.20 -11.85
CA ALA A 338 -33.64 22.50 -13.27
C ALA A 338 -33.32 21.29 -14.16
N LEU A 339 -32.20 20.59 -13.92
CA LEU A 339 -31.82 19.37 -14.63
C LEU A 339 -32.87 18.26 -14.49
N GLU A 340 -33.35 18.01 -13.29
CA GLU A 340 -34.34 16.97 -13.03
C GLU A 340 -35.72 17.28 -13.62
N ARG A 341 -36.01 18.58 -13.86
CA ARG A 341 -37.19 19.06 -14.59
C ARG A 341 -37.01 19.11 -16.11
N GLY A 342 -35.87 18.69 -16.63
CA GLY A 342 -35.56 18.75 -18.07
C GLY A 342 -35.28 20.16 -18.60
N ARG A 343 -35.09 21.15 -17.72
CA ARG A 343 -34.78 22.55 -18.06
C ARG A 343 -33.27 22.74 -18.12
N PHE A 344 -32.65 22.19 -19.16
CA PHE A 344 -31.20 22.11 -19.29
C PHE A 344 -30.52 23.49 -19.37
N ASP A 345 -31.09 24.43 -20.11
CA ASP A 345 -30.52 25.78 -20.26
C ASP A 345 -30.54 26.57 -18.95
N GLU A 346 -31.64 26.46 -18.18
CA GLU A 346 -31.77 27.05 -16.85
C GLU A 346 -30.75 26.47 -15.86
N ALA A 347 -30.44 25.17 -15.98
CA ALA A 347 -29.38 24.56 -15.20
C ALA A 347 -28.01 25.18 -15.51
N GLY A 348 -27.71 25.41 -16.78
CA GLY A 348 -26.49 26.12 -17.19
C GLY A 348 -26.40 27.51 -16.56
N HIS A 349 -27.50 28.27 -16.59
CA HIS A 349 -27.56 29.60 -15.97
C HIS A 349 -27.23 29.57 -14.47
N PHE A 350 -27.84 28.65 -13.71
CA PHE A 350 -27.55 28.51 -12.27
C PHE A 350 -26.12 28.03 -11.99
N LEU A 351 -25.53 27.18 -12.84
CA LEU A 351 -24.12 26.77 -12.71
C LEU A 351 -23.16 27.95 -12.94
N GLU A 352 -23.44 28.82 -13.91
CA GLU A 352 -22.64 30.02 -14.14
C GLU A 352 -22.74 31.01 -12.96
N ILE A 353 -23.93 31.16 -12.36
CA ILE A 353 -24.08 31.93 -11.11
C ILE A 353 -23.28 31.26 -9.97
N ALA A 354 -23.37 29.93 -9.82
CA ALA A 354 -22.59 29.21 -8.82
C ALA A 354 -21.07 29.42 -9.01
N SER A 355 -20.61 29.53 -10.25
CA SER A 355 -19.21 29.79 -10.59
C SER A 355 -18.75 31.17 -10.14
N SER A 356 -19.60 32.20 -10.31
CA SER A 356 -19.27 33.57 -9.90
C SER A 356 -19.26 33.78 -8.39
N VAL A 357 -20.02 32.98 -7.64
CA VAL A 357 -20.09 33.05 -6.16
C VAL A 357 -19.19 32.05 -5.44
N ALA A 358 -18.51 31.14 -6.16
CA ALA A 358 -17.61 30.15 -5.58
C ALA A 358 -16.41 30.83 -4.89
N GLY A 359 -16.39 30.82 -3.56
CA GLY A 359 -15.44 31.58 -2.76
C GLY A 359 -14.16 30.82 -2.45
N VAL A 360 -14.28 29.52 -2.15
CA VAL A 360 -13.17 28.68 -1.69
C VAL A 360 -12.74 27.65 -2.73
N GLU A 361 -11.52 27.13 -2.58
CA GLU A 361 -10.93 26.16 -3.52
C GLU A 361 -11.86 24.98 -3.84
N LYS A 362 -12.42 24.33 -2.80
CA LYS A 362 -13.28 23.16 -3.03
C LYS A 362 -14.51 23.47 -3.90
N GLU A 363 -15.06 24.68 -3.78
CA GLU A 363 -16.23 25.12 -4.54
C GLU A 363 -15.84 25.40 -5.99
N LYS A 364 -14.68 26.05 -6.19
CA LYS A 364 -14.11 26.34 -7.51
C LYS A 364 -13.80 25.06 -8.30
N ILE A 365 -13.22 24.04 -7.64
CA ILE A 365 -12.97 22.74 -8.26
C ILE A 365 -14.29 22.02 -8.56
N HIS A 366 -15.23 22.00 -7.61
CA HIS A 366 -16.52 21.33 -7.82
C HIS A 366 -17.30 21.94 -8.99
N ILE A 367 -17.38 23.28 -9.06
CA ILE A 367 -18.12 23.94 -10.13
C ILE A 367 -17.44 23.79 -11.50
N ALA A 368 -16.11 23.83 -11.56
CA ALA A 368 -15.38 23.53 -12.79
C ALA A 368 -15.72 22.14 -13.33
N LEU A 369 -15.78 21.13 -12.46
CA LEU A 369 -16.19 19.77 -12.84
C LEU A 369 -17.64 19.75 -13.34
N LEU A 370 -18.57 20.37 -12.61
CA LEU A 370 -20.00 20.42 -12.99
C LEU A 370 -20.21 21.12 -14.34
N LEU A 371 -19.57 22.27 -14.56
CA LEU A 371 -19.62 23.02 -15.81
C LEU A 371 -19.01 22.22 -16.97
N ALA A 372 -17.86 21.59 -16.76
CA ALA A 372 -17.26 20.74 -17.77
C ALA A 372 -18.21 19.61 -18.19
N ARG A 373 -18.91 19.02 -17.22
CA ARG A 373 -19.92 18.01 -17.49
C ARG A 373 -21.14 18.53 -18.24
N TYR A 374 -21.63 19.69 -17.83
CA TYR A 374 -22.71 20.36 -18.54
C TYR A 374 -22.35 20.61 -20.01
N TYR A 375 -21.17 21.17 -20.27
CA TYR A 375 -20.72 21.50 -21.62
C TYR A 375 -20.46 20.27 -22.49
N ASP A 376 -19.89 19.20 -21.94
CA ASP A 376 -19.73 17.95 -22.69
C ASP A 376 -21.07 17.31 -23.06
N LEU A 377 -22.05 17.31 -22.15
CA LEU A 377 -23.41 16.83 -22.45
C LEU A 377 -24.16 17.74 -23.42
N ALA A 378 -23.80 19.02 -23.48
CA ALA A 378 -24.27 19.98 -24.48
C ALA A 378 -23.57 19.83 -25.84
N GLY A 379 -22.59 18.93 -25.99
CA GLY A 379 -21.82 18.75 -27.22
C GLY A 379 -20.76 19.82 -27.48
N ASN A 380 -20.31 20.53 -26.44
CA ASN A 380 -19.33 21.62 -26.53
C ASN A 380 -18.02 21.28 -25.77
N PRO A 381 -17.20 20.33 -26.27
CA PRO A 381 -16.02 19.85 -25.53
C PRO A 381 -14.96 20.92 -25.32
N TRP A 382 -14.85 21.92 -26.21
CA TRP A 382 -13.94 23.05 -26.02
C TRP A 382 -14.30 23.89 -24.79
N LYS A 383 -15.60 24.16 -24.57
CA LYS A 383 -16.05 24.86 -23.35
C LYS A 383 -15.84 24.02 -22.10
N ALA A 384 -15.98 22.70 -22.23
CA ALA A 384 -15.70 21.79 -21.13
C ALA A 384 -14.23 21.84 -20.71
N GLU A 385 -13.30 21.78 -21.67
CA GLU A 385 -11.87 21.93 -21.39
C GLU A 385 -11.54 23.32 -20.82
N GLN A 386 -12.16 24.39 -21.36
CA GLN A 386 -11.98 25.75 -20.85
C GLN A 386 -12.38 25.86 -19.37
N ALA A 387 -13.48 25.22 -18.97
CA ALA A 387 -13.93 25.21 -17.58
C ALA A 387 -12.92 24.51 -16.63
N LEU A 388 -12.15 23.55 -17.14
CA LEU A 388 -11.16 22.80 -16.37
C LEU A 388 -9.78 23.45 -16.39
N GLN A 389 -9.40 24.14 -17.47
CA GLN A 389 -8.04 24.60 -17.72
C GLN A 389 -7.45 25.43 -16.56
N GLY A 390 -8.26 26.35 -16.02
CA GLY A 390 -7.83 27.19 -14.89
C GLY A 390 -7.54 26.36 -13.63
N MET A 391 -8.35 25.35 -13.34
CA MET A 391 -8.15 24.47 -12.19
C MET A 391 -7.02 23.48 -12.42
N ALA A 392 -6.87 22.95 -13.64
CA ALA A 392 -5.82 21.99 -13.97
C ALA A 392 -4.42 22.60 -13.84
N ASN A 393 -4.26 23.89 -14.15
CA ASN A 393 -2.98 24.59 -14.01
C ASN A 393 -2.62 24.84 -12.53
N LEU A 394 -3.61 25.09 -11.68
CA LEU A 394 -3.41 25.38 -10.25
C LEU A 394 -3.31 24.10 -9.40
N TYR A 395 -4.01 23.05 -9.80
CA TYR A 395 -4.21 21.82 -9.03
C TYR A 395 -3.89 20.59 -9.87
N ALA A 396 -2.63 20.48 -10.30
CA ALA A 396 -2.15 19.39 -11.16
C ALA A 396 -2.39 17.99 -10.55
N ASP A 397 -2.36 17.88 -9.22
CA ASP A 397 -2.57 16.63 -8.47
C ASP A 397 -4.05 16.34 -8.14
N CYS A 398 -4.98 17.17 -8.63
CA CYS A 398 -6.41 16.91 -8.47
C CYS A 398 -6.87 15.82 -9.45
N TYR A 399 -6.90 14.58 -8.97
CA TYR A 399 -7.26 13.42 -9.80
C TYR A 399 -8.64 13.52 -10.46
N GLU A 400 -9.63 14.17 -9.83
CA GLU A 400 -10.96 14.38 -10.44
C GLU A 400 -10.88 15.26 -11.69
N ILE A 401 -10.06 16.31 -11.65
CA ILE A 401 -9.82 17.21 -12.80
C ILE A 401 -9.07 16.46 -13.89
N VAL A 402 -8.00 15.74 -13.55
CA VAL A 402 -7.24 14.92 -14.51
C VAL A 402 -8.14 13.89 -15.19
N HIS A 403 -8.93 13.15 -14.42
CA HIS A 403 -9.88 12.17 -14.93
C HIS A 403 -10.93 12.82 -15.83
N ARG A 404 -11.44 14.00 -15.46
CA ARG A 404 -12.41 14.69 -16.32
C ARG A 404 -11.80 15.15 -17.64
N ARG A 405 -10.57 15.66 -17.65
CA ARG A 405 -9.88 16.03 -18.90
C ARG A 405 -9.65 14.83 -19.81
N ILE A 406 -9.35 13.66 -19.24
CA ILE A 406 -9.29 12.40 -19.99
C ILE A 406 -10.63 12.13 -20.69
N HIS A 407 -11.76 12.31 -20.00
CA HIS A 407 -13.09 12.12 -20.62
C HIS A 407 -13.31 13.09 -21.79
N THR A 408 -13.06 14.38 -21.59
CA THR A 408 -13.25 15.40 -22.63
C THR A 408 -12.34 15.14 -23.85
N ALA A 409 -11.08 14.72 -23.62
CA ALA A 409 -10.15 14.36 -24.68
C ALA A 409 -10.60 13.11 -25.47
N VAL A 410 -11.07 12.07 -24.78
CA VAL A 410 -11.60 10.85 -25.43
C VAL A 410 -12.83 11.19 -26.29
N GLN A 411 -13.75 11.99 -25.76
CA GLN A 411 -14.93 12.45 -26.49
C GLN A 411 -14.58 13.31 -27.71
N SER A 412 -13.45 14.03 -27.65
CA SER A 412 -12.93 14.85 -28.74
C SER A 412 -12.05 14.07 -29.75
N GLY A 413 -11.94 12.73 -29.61
CA GLY A 413 -11.12 11.89 -30.49
C GLY A 413 -9.61 11.98 -30.24
N GLN A 414 -9.17 12.59 -29.14
CA GLN A 414 -7.76 12.77 -28.77
C GLN A 414 -7.23 11.66 -27.84
N GLY A 415 -7.93 10.53 -27.78
CA GLY A 415 -7.71 9.48 -26.79
C GLY A 415 -6.30 8.87 -26.78
N ALA A 416 -5.60 8.82 -27.92
CA ALA A 416 -4.23 8.33 -27.98
C ALA A 416 -3.22 9.24 -27.23
N GLN A 417 -3.47 10.55 -27.19
CA GLN A 417 -2.56 11.53 -26.58
C GLN A 417 -2.62 11.50 -25.05
N ILE A 418 -3.71 11.00 -24.48
CA ILE A 418 -3.97 10.99 -23.03
C ILE A 418 -3.59 9.69 -22.34
N LEU A 419 -3.05 8.69 -23.05
CA LEU A 419 -2.69 7.39 -22.47
C LEU A 419 -1.64 7.52 -21.36
N GLY A 420 -0.67 8.43 -21.52
CA GLY A 420 0.32 8.72 -20.48
C GLY A 420 -0.33 9.30 -19.21
N ALA A 421 -1.34 10.17 -19.37
CA ALA A 421 -2.10 10.71 -18.25
C ALA A 421 -2.93 9.63 -17.53
N ILE A 422 -3.52 8.68 -18.28
CA ILE A 422 -4.20 7.52 -17.70
C ILE A 422 -3.20 6.68 -16.88
N GLY A 423 -2.03 6.35 -17.44
CA GLY A 423 -0.99 5.58 -16.76
C GLY A 423 -0.56 6.22 -15.43
N ASN A 424 -0.27 7.52 -15.46
CA ASN A 424 0.12 8.27 -14.25
C ASN A 424 -1.02 8.28 -13.21
N LEU A 425 -2.26 8.44 -13.66
CA LEU A 425 -3.43 8.50 -12.78
C LEU A 425 -3.67 7.16 -12.05
N ILE A 426 -3.58 6.03 -12.75
CA ILE A 426 -3.78 4.70 -12.15
C ILE A 426 -2.60 4.26 -11.28
N GLU A 427 -1.39 4.74 -11.57
CA GLU A 427 -0.22 4.53 -10.71
C GLU A 427 -0.32 5.34 -9.42
N SER A 428 -0.76 6.59 -9.52
CA SER A 428 -0.84 7.52 -8.37
C SER A 428 -2.01 7.22 -7.45
N SER A 429 -3.12 6.66 -7.97
CA SER A 429 -4.30 6.39 -7.17
C SER A 429 -4.95 5.04 -7.51
N ARG A 430 -4.95 4.15 -6.51
CA ARG A 430 -5.64 2.85 -6.60
C ARG A 430 -7.14 2.98 -6.87
N LEU A 431 -7.77 4.06 -6.40
CA LEU A 431 -9.18 4.32 -6.66
C LEU A 431 -9.43 4.58 -8.15
N TYR A 432 -8.54 5.34 -8.79
CA TYR A 432 -8.69 5.68 -10.19
C TYR A 432 -8.36 4.54 -11.13
N PHE A 433 -7.56 3.55 -10.71
CA PHE A 433 -7.50 2.28 -11.44
C PHE A 433 -8.89 1.64 -11.56
N MET A 434 -9.65 1.55 -10.46
CA MET A 434 -11.01 1.00 -10.49
C MET A 434 -11.97 1.88 -11.28
N ASN A 435 -11.83 3.21 -11.22
CA ASN A 435 -12.63 4.12 -12.06
C ASN A 435 -12.40 3.83 -13.54
N VAL A 436 -11.14 3.94 -13.99
CA VAL A 436 -10.72 3.75 -15.37
C VAL A 436 -11.07 2.34 -15.87
N LEU A 437 -10.95 1.32 -15.02
CA LEU A 437 -11.31 -0.05 -15.34
C LEU A 437 -12.78 -0.18 -15.74
N MET A 438 -13.69 0.53 -15.06
CA MET A 438 -15.14 0.35 -15.25
C MET A 438 -15.80 1.43 -16.10
N ASP A 439 -15.13 2.55 -16.38
CA ASP A 439 -15.77 3.72 -16.99
C ASP A 439 -16.18 3.49 -18.46
N PRO A 440 -17.48 3.54 -18.80
CA PRO A 440 -17.95 3.35 -20.18
C PRO A 440 -17.54 4.49 -21.12
N VAL A 441 -17.17 5.68 -20.61
CA VAL A 441 -16.70 6.81 -21.44
C VAL A 441 -15.40 6.48 -22.16
N LEU A 442 -14.59 5.57 -21.61
CA LEU A 442 -13.30 5.18 -22.18
C LEU A 442 -13.40 4.08 -23.25
N LEU A 443 -14.61 3.58 -23.54
CA LEU A 443 -14.85 2.58 -24.58
C LEU A 443 -14.26 2.93 -25.96
N PRO A 444 -14.27 4.20 -26.43
CA PRO A 444 -13.68 4.57 -27.73
C PRO A 444 -12.18 4.32 -27.83
N ILE A 445 -11.47 4.12 -26.73
CA ILE A 445 -10.04 3.78 -26.70
C ILE A 445 -9.75 2.44 -26.03
N GLU A 446 -10.77 1.56 -25.94
CA GLU A 446 -10.69 0.33 -25.15
C GLU A 446 -9.44 -0.51 -25.47
N GLY A 447 -9.06 -0.68 -26.74
CA GLY A 447 -7.86 -1.46 -27.07
C GLY A 447 -6.59 -0.92 -26.39
N LEU A 448 -6.37 0.38 -26.54
CA LEU A 448 -5.20 1.07 -25.97
C LEU A 448 -5.25 1.08 -24.44
N LEU A 449 -6.46 1.22 -23.88
CA LEU A 449 -6.67 1.21 -22.45
C LEU A 449 -6.37 -0.17 -21.84
N GLU A 450 -6.80 -1.25 -22.49
CA GLU A 450 -6.57 -2.61 -22.04
C GLU A 450 -5.07 -2.93 -21.94
N ASP A 451 -4.25 -2.41 -22.87
CA ASP A 451 -2.79 -2.55 -22.81
C ASP A 451 -2.21 -1.83 -21.58
N VAL A 452 -2.64 -0.58 -21.32
CA VAL A 452 -2.20 0.19 -20.15
C VAL A 452 -2.59 -0.51 -18.85
N LEU A 453 -3.83 -0.99 -18.74
CA LEU A 453 -4.33 -1.67 -17.54
C LEU A 453 -3.63 -3.03 -17.31
N ASN A 454 -3.43 -3.83 -18.37
CA ASN A 454 -2.74 -5.12 -18.27
C ASN A 454 -1.28 -4.94 -17.85
N ASN A 455 -0.57 -3.98 -18.44
CA ASN A 455 0.81 -3.69 -18.08
C ASN A 455 0.94 -3.25 -16.62
N HIS A 456 0.02 -2.41 -16.15
CA HIS A 456 -0.03 -1.97 -14.75
C HIS A 456 -0.30 -3.14 -13.79
N LEU A 457 -1.30 -3.97 -14.08
CA LEU A 457 -1.63 -5.17 -13.30
C LEU A 457 -0.46 -6.15 -13.23
N HIS A 458 0.22 -6.39 -14.35
CA HIS A 458 1.40 -7.23 -14.40
C HIS A 458 2.53 -6.67 -13.53
N THR A 459 2.78 -5.35 -13.63
CA THR A 459 3.80 -4.67 -12.83
C THR A 459 3.53 -4.80 -11.34
N ILE A 460 2.30 -4.57 -10.90
CA ILE A 460 1.92 -4.69 -9.49
C ILE A 460 2.01 -6.14 -9.00
N ARG A 461 1.57 -7.12 -9.80
CA ARG A 461 1.71 -8.53 -9.46
C ARG A 461 3.18 -8.91 -9.27
N SER A 462 4.04 -8.51 -10.20
CA SER A 462 5.49 -8.77 -10.09
C SER A 462 6.10 -8.10 -8.86
N ARG A 463 5.74 -6.84 -8.57
CA ARG A 463 6.20 -6.12 -7.37
C ARG A 463 5.74 -6.81 -6.08
N ALA A 464 4.50 -7.27 -6.02
CA ALA A 464 3.94 -7.99 -4.89
C ALA A 464 4.66 -9.33 -4.65
N GLU A 465 4.92 -10.10 -5.72
CA GLU A 465 5.63 -11.37 -5.66
C GLU A 465 7.10 -11.19 -5.22
N GLU A 466 7.80 -10.21 -5.77
CA GLU A 466 9.18 -9.90 -5.38
C GLU A 466 9.26 -9.48 -3.91
N ALA A 467 8.38 -8.56 -3.49
CA ALA A 467 8.34 -8.08 -2.11
C ALA A 467 8.02 -9.20 -1.11
N LEU A 468 7.03 -10.04 -1.44
CA LEU A 468 6.63 -11.17 -0.60
C LEU A 468 7.72 -12.23 -0.51
N THR A 469 8.32 -12.61 -1.65
CA THR A 469 9.42 -13.60 -1.68
C THR A 469 10.62 -13.08 -0.89
N GLY A 470 10.97 -11.79 -1.06
CA GLY A 470 12.02 -11.15 -0.28
C GLY A 470 11.74 -11.11 1.21
N ALA A 471 10.51 -10.81 1.62
CA ALA A 471 10.11 -10.85 3.03
C ALA A 471 10.19 -12.27 3.61
N VAL A 472 9.66 -13.27 2.91
CA VAL A 472 9.75 -14.69 3.34
C VAL A 472 11.19 -15.12 3.52
N ALA A 473 12.08 -14.80 2.58
CA ALA A 473 13.49 -15.14 2.68
C ALA A 473 14.18 -14.51 3.91
N GLU A 474 13.90 -13.25 4.23
CA GLU A 474 14.46 -12.59 5.41
C GLU A 474 13.90 -13.17 6.72
N TYR A 475 12.59 -13.48 6.77
CA TYR A 475 12.00 -14.09 7.97
C TYR A 475 12.44 -15.54 8.18
N GLU A 476 12.74 -16.30 7.12
CA GLU A 476 13.36 -17.63 7.25
C GLU A 476 14.78 -17.57 7.80
N LYS A 477 15.57 -16.55 7.42
CA LYS A 477 16.89 -16.30 8.07
C LYS A 477 16.71 -15.92 9.53
N LEU A 478 15.78 -15.01 9.82
CA LEU A 478 15.51 -14.54 11.17
C LEU A 478 15.00 -15.66 12.08
N LYS A 479 14.15 -16.56 11.56
CA LYS A 479 13.65 -17.75 12.27
C LYS A 479 14.79 -18.63 12.79
N LYS A 480 15.82 -18.85 11.97
CA LYS A 480 17.02 -19.63 12.36
C LYS A 480 17.82 -18.93 13.46
N TRP A 481 17.78 -17.60 13.52
CA TRP A 481 18.50 -16.81 14.52
C TRP A 481 17.73 -16.69 15.85
N VAL A 482 16.40 -16.49 15.82
CA VAL A 482 15.57 -16.37 17.02
C VAL A 482 15.54 -17.69 17.81
N ASP A 483 15.37 -18.82 17.12
CA ASP A 483 15.39 -20.18 17.68
C ASP A 483 14.61 -20.29 19.02
N GLY A 484 13.36 -19.81 19.03
CA GLY A 484 12.50 -19.67 20.21
C GLY A 484 11.24 -18.83 19.92
N SER A 485 10.44 -18.53 20.96
CA SER A 485 9.29 -17.61 20.85
C SER A 485 9.73 -16.18 21.16
N ASP A 486 9.37 -15.25 20.28
CA ASP A 486 9.50 -13.81 20.46
C ASP A 486 8.23 -13.14 19.91
N GLU A 487 7.55 -12.33 20.73
CA GLU A 487 6.23 -11.80 20.40
C GLU A 487 6.23 -10.94 19.12
N ASP A 488 7.28 -10.14 18.91
CA ASP A 488 7.39 -9.27 17.72
C ASP A 488 7.62 -10.09 16.46
N PHE A 489 8.47 -11.13 16.56
CA PHE A 489 8.70 -12.09 15.49
C PHE A 489 7.43 -12.86 15.13
N ASP A 490 6.71 -13.40 16.12
CA ASP A 490 5.49 -14.18 15.93
C ASP A 490 4.36 -13.33 15.32
N ARG A 491 4.20 -12.07 15.76
CA ARG A 491 3.27 -11.10 15.17
C ARG A 491 3.59 -10.82 13.70
N ASN A 492 4.86 -10.66 13.37
CA ASN A 492 5.29 -10.39 12.00
C ASN A 492 5.12 -11.62 11.09
N LEU A 493 5.34 -12.83 11.60
CA LEU A 493 5.04 -14.08 10.88
C LEU A 493 3.54 -14.24 10.60
N ALA A 494 2.67 -13.95 11.57
CA ALA A 494 1.22 -13.98 11.37
C ALA A 494 0.76 -12.97 10.29
N THR A 495 1.37 -11.79 10.28
CA THR A 495 1.15 -10.78 9.24
C THR A 495 1.61 -11.31 7.87
N LEU A 496 2.80 -11.91 7.79
CA LEU A 496 3.33 -12.47 6.56
C LEU A 496 2.44 -13.59 5.98
N ALA A 497 1.91 -14.47 6.85
CA ALA A 497 0.96 -15.51 6.44
C ALA A 497 -0.35 -14.91 5.89
N THR A 498 -0.83 -13.81 6.48
CA THR A 498 -2.00 -13.08 5.97
C THR A 498 -1.71 -12.49 4.58
N LEU A 499 -0.50 -11.94 4.36
CA LEU A 499 -0.10 -11.41 3.05
C LEU A 499 0.00 -12.50 1.98
N GLN A 500 0.43 -13.71 2.34
CA GLN A 500 0.42 -14.87 1.42
C GLN A 500 -1.01 -15.20 0.97
N GLN A 501 -1.97 -15.26 1.91
CA GLN A 501 -3.38 -15.49 1.57
C GLN A 501 -3.96 -14.36 0.68
N GLN A 502 -3.60 -13.11 0.94
CA GLN A 502 -4.02 -11.97 0.12
C GLN A 502 -3.45 -12.05 -1.31
N ARG A 503 -2.17 -12.42 -1.45
CA ARG A 503 -1.54 -12.64 -2.76
C ARG A 503 -2.29 -13.69 -3.56
N ASP A 504 -2.71 -14.78 -2.92
CA ASP A 504 -3.42 -15.88 -3.58
C ASP A 504 -4.85 -15.51 -4.00
N LYS A 505 -5.54 -14.62 -3.24
CA LYS A 505 -6.80 -14.02 -3.69
C LYS A 505 -6.62 -13.21 -4.97
N GLY A 506 -5.52 -12.46 -5.05
CA GLY A 506 -5.09 -11.77 -6.27
C GLY A 506 -6.01 -10.63 -6.73
N SER A 507 -6.77 -10.02 -5.82
CA SER A 507 -7.49 -8.77 -6.12
C SER A 507 -6.51 -7.61 -6.31
N TYR A 508 -6.93 -6.53 -6.97
CA TYR A 508 -6.05 -5.40 -7.25
C TYR A 508 -5.54 -4.74 -5.96
N TYR A 509 -6.40 -4.51 -4.98
CA TYR A 509 -6.00 -3.92 -3.71
C TYR A 509 -5.19 -4.88 -2.85
N ASP A 510 -5.49 -6.19 -2.87
CA ASP A 510 -4.65 -7.18 -2.18
C ASP A 510 -3.22 -7.16 -2.70
N LEU A 511 -3.01 -7.08 -4.02
CA LEU A 511 -1.66 -7.05 -4.59
C LEU A 511 -0.89 -5.77 -4.22
N LEU A 512 -1.55 -4.61 -4.21
CA LEU A 512 -0.94 -3.36 -3.75
C LEU A 512 -0.55 -3.44 -2.27
N ASP A 513 -1.46 -3.91 -1.42
CA ASP A 513 -1.23 -4.09 0.01
C ASP A 513 -0.07 -5.06 0.27
N VAL A 514 0.01 -6.17 -0.48
CA VAL A 514 1.12 -7.13 -0.41
C VAL A 514 2.44 -6.47 -0.81
N ALA A 515 2.49 -5.75 -1.93
CA ALA A 515 3.71 -5.07 -2.37
C ALA A 515 4.25 -4.08 -1.32
N GLU A 516 3.37 -3.28 -0.71
CA GLU A 516 3.76 -2.30 0.30
C GLU A 516 4.12 -2.94 1.66
N LYS A 517 3.22 -3.79 2.19
CA LYS A 517 3.38 -4.38 3.53
C LYS A 517 4.50 -5.41 3.57
N ALA A 518 4.64 -6.24 2.54
CA ALA A 518 5.76 -7.18 2.47
C ALA A 518 7.10 -6.45 2.32
N GLY A 519 7.16 -5.37 1.52
CA GLY A 519 8.34 -4.53 1.42
C GLY A 519 8.72 -3.88 2.77
N THR A 520 7.73 -3.52 3.58
CA THR A 520 7.94 -3.02 4.95
C THR A 520 8.44 -4.11 5.88
N LEU A 521 7.84 -5.30 5.87
CA LEU A 521 8.30 -6.45 6.66
C LEU A 521 9.73 -6.86 6.31
N ARG A 522 10.07 -6.90 5.01
CA ARG A 522 11.44 -7.20 4.54
C ARG A 522 12.47 -6.26 5.15
N ARG A 523 12.15 -4.97 5.31
CA ARG A 523 13.02 -3.97 5.97
C ARG A 523 12.98 -4.05 7.50
N ALA A 524 11.87 -4.54 8.08
CA ALA A 524 11.72 -4.68 9.52
C ALA A 524 12.51 -5.87 10.08
N ALA A 525 12.69 -6.96 9.34
CA ALA A 525 13.42 -8.14 9.78
C ALA A 525 14.85 -7.85 10.29
N PRO A 526 15.75 -7.20 9.52
CA PRO A 526 17.10 -6.89 10.01
C PRO A 526 17.09 -5.90 11.17
N ARG A 527 16.16 -4.92 11.19
CA ARG A 527 16.02 -3.97 12.29
C ARG A 527 15.59 -4.63 13.60
N LEU A 528 14.71 -5.64 13.50
CA LEU A 528 14.30 -6.44 14.65
C LEU A 528 15.50 -7.24 15.19
N GLN A 529 16.30 -7.84 14.31
CA GLN A 529 17.52 -8.54 14.71
C GLN A 529 18.51 -7.60 15.42
N GLU A 530 18.80 -6.44 14.83
CA GLU A 530 19.70 -5.42 15.38
C GLU A 530 19.21 -4.94 16.74
N SER A 531 17.95 -4.52 16.84
CA SER A 531 17.36 -4.06 18.11
C SER A 531 17.45 -5.12 19.22
N LYS A 532 17.19 -6.39 18.91
CA LYS A 532 17.25 -7.47 19.90
C LYS A 532 18.70 -7.83 20.26
N LEU A 533 19.65 -7.72 19.32
CA LEU A 533 21.08 -7.86 19.59
C LEU A 533 21.60 -6.76 20.49
N ASP A 534 21.21 -5.51 20.24
CA ASP A 534 21.61 -4.36 21.04
C ASP A 534 21.10 -4.49 22.47
N THR A 535 19.82 -4.82 22.67
CA THR A 535 19.28 -5.08 24.01
C THR A 535 20.05 -6.20 24.72
N LEU A 536 20.38 -7.29 24.03
CA LEU A 536 21.16 -8.37 24.63
C LEU A 536 22.59 -7.94 24.96
N ASN A 537 23.23 -7.14 24.11
CA ASN A 537 24.57 -6.60 24.35
C ASN A 537 24.59 -5.65 25.54
N GLU A 538 23.60 -4.75 25.66
CA GLU A 538 23.43 -3.88 26.82
C GLU A 538 23.27 -4.70 28.11
N GLU A 539 22.47 -5.77 28.06
CA GLU A 539 22.30 -6.69 29.19
C GLU A 539 23.59 -7.45 29.56
N ILE A 540 24.41 -7.83 28.56
CA ILE A 540 25.74 -8.43 28.77
C ILE A 540 26.69 -7.40 29.39
N ASP A 541 26.73 -6.18 28.85
CA ASP A 541 27.63 -5.13 29.32
C ASP A 541 27.30 -4.72 30.77
N ALA A 542 26.02 -4.71 31.15
CA ALA A 542 25.60 -4.55 32.54
C ALA A 542 26.14 -5.68 33.45
N ALA A 543 26.04 -6.95 33.00
CA ALA A 543 26.56 -8.09 33.77
C ALA A 543 28.10 -8.11 33.84
N VAL A 544 28.80 -7.62 32.81
CA VAL A 544 30.26 -7.43 32.83
C VAL A 544 30.64 -6.36 33.84
N LEU A 545 29.89 -5.26 33.92
CA LEU A 545 30.15 -4.20 34.89
C LEU A 545 29.95 -4.68 36.34
N GLU A 546 28.93 -5.51 36.60
CA GLU A 546 28.76 -6.19 37.90
C GLU A 546 29.93 -7.14 38.21
N TRP A 547 30.38 -7.91 37.21
CA TRP A 547 31.52 -8.80 37.36
C TRP A 547 32.82 -8.03 37.65
N ASP A 548 33.06 -6.90 36.99
CA ASP A 548 34.25 -6.05 37.19
C ASP A 548 34.30 -5.51 38.63
N GLN A 549 33.15 -5.13 39.21
CA GLN A 549 33.06 -4.72 40.62
C GLN A 549 33.51 -5.86 41.55
N PHE A 550 33.08 -7.09 41.29
CA PHE A 550 33.54 -8.25 42.04
C PHE A 550 35.03 -8.53 41.82
N GLN A 551 35.55 -8.29 40.62
CA GLN A 551 36.95 -8.52 40.30
C GLN A 551 37.84 -7.52 41.04
N GLN A 552 37.45 -6.24 41.06
CA GLN A 552 38.14 -5.20 41.80
C GLN A 552 38.21 -5.55 43.29
N TYR A 553 37.08 -5.95 43.88
CA TYR A 553 37.05 -6.43 45.26
C TYR A 553 37.99 -7.63 45.49
N TRP A 554 37.98 -8.62 44.59
CA TRP A 554 38.89 -9.77 44.67
C TRP A 554 40.37 -9.36 44.57
N GLN A 555 40.72 -8.42 43.69
CA GLN A 555 42.09 -7.95 43.53
C GLN A 555 42.64 -7.28 44.79
N GLU A 556 41.81 -6.52 45.50
CA GLU A 556 42.14 -5.83 46.75
C GLU A 556 42.11 -6.76 47.99
N TYR A 557 41.58 -7.97 47.86
CA TYR A 557 41.45 -8.90 48.99
C TYR A 557 42.80 -9.50 49.41
N ALA A 558 43.14 -9.36 50.70
CA ALA A 558 44.45 -9.76 51.22
C ALA A 558 44.67 -11.29 51.35
N TYR A 559 43.60 -12.08 51.45
CA TYR A 559 43.66 -13.51 51.80
C TYR A 559 43.23 -14.44 50.65
N LYS A 560 43.69 -14.17 49.41
CA LYS A 560 43.28 -14.90 48.19
C LYS A 560 43.52 -16.41 48.24
N SER A 561 44.59 -16.84 48.89
CA SER A 561 44.99 -18.26 48.98
C SER A 561 43.93 -19.17 49.62
N LEU A 562 43.06 -18.62 50.49
CA LEU A 562 41.99 -19.35 51.17
C LEU A 562 40.76 -19.58 50.28
N TRP A 563 40.66 -18.90 49.14
CA TRP A 563 39.47 -18.84 48.30
C TRP A 563 39.75 -19.19 46.84
N ARG A 564 40.61 -20.19 46.57
CA ARG A 564 40.98 -20.62 45.20
C ARG A 564 39.79 -20.92 44.29
N ARG A 565 38.67 -21.42 44.84
CA ARG A 565 37.44 -21.71 44.08
C ARG A 565 36.75 -20.44 43.57
N VAL A 566 36.85 -19.32 44.28
CA VAL A 566 36.23 -18.04 43.89
C VAL A 566 36.91 -17.49 42.63
N GLU A 567 38.23 -17.60 42.56
CA GLU A 567 38.99 -17.20 41.37
C GLU A 567 38.60 -18.02 40.13
N GLN A 568 38.47 -19.34 40.28
CA GLN A 568 37.99 -20.22 39.20
C GLN A 568 36.57 -19.83 38.75
N GLN A 569 35.65 -19.65 39.70
CA GLN A 569 34.27 -19.26 39.40
C GLN A 569 34.20 -17.90 38.71
N MET A 570 35.01 -16.92 39.12
CA MET A 570 35.11 -15.62 38.44
C MET A 570 35.62 -15.74 37.00
N GLN A 571 36.64 -16.55 36.75
CA GLN A 571 37.17 -16.77 35.40
C GLN A 571 36.15 -17.48 34.51
N GLU A 572 35.44 -18.47 35.05
CA GLU A 572 34.36 -19.17 34.34
C GLU A 572 33.21 -18.22 33.99
N THR A 573 32.75 -17.40 34.94
CA THR A 573 31.70 -16.40 34.68
C THR A 573 32.12 -15.40 33.60
N ARG A 574 33.36 -14.92 33.62
CA ARG A 574 33.90 -14.04 32.57
C ARG A 574 33.87 -14.73 31.21
N LYS A 575 34.33 -15.98 31.14
CA LYS A 575 34.31 -16.79 29.92
C LYS A 575 32.88 -16.96 29.41
N MET A 576 31.92 -17.19 30.30
CA MET A 576 30.50 -17.31 29.94
C MET A 576 29.93 -16.01 29.36
N LEU A 577 30.29 -14.84 29.90
CA LEU A 577 29.86 -13.53 29.36
C LEU A 577 30.44 -13.27 27.96
N VAL A 578 31.71 -13.60 27.73
CA VAL A 578 32.35 -13.50 26.41
C VAL A 578 31.71 -14.47 25.42
N GLU A 579 31.48 -15.72 25.83
CA GLU A 579 30.78 -16.73 25.03
C GLU A 579 29.34 -16.30 24.71
N ALA A 580 28.62 -15.69 25.65
CA ALA A 580 27.27 -15.19 25.42
C ALA A 580 27.24 -14.15 24.27
N ARG A 581 28.22 -13.23 24.24
CA ARG A 581 28.35 -12.23 23.16
C ARG A 581 28.67 -12.88 21.82
N GLY A 582 29.59 -13.85 21.80
CA GLY A 582 29.93 -14.60 20.58
C GLY A 582 28.76 -15.45 20.04
N LEU A 583 27.98 -16.05 20.93
CA LEU A 583 26.82 -16.87 20.58
C LEU A 583 25.61 -16.04 20.15
N ALA A 584 25.43 -14.83 20.69
CA ALA A 584 24.33 -13.93 20.36
C ALA A 584 24.26 -13.61 18.85
N ALA A 585 25.41 -13.47 18.19
CA ALA A 585 25.48 -13.23 16.75
C ALA A 585 24.89 -14.39 15.92
N GLY A 586 25.03 -15.64 16.41
CA GLY A 586 24.53 -16.83 15.73
C GLY A 586 23.13 -17.28 16.16
N SER A 587 22.75 -17.04 17.43
CA SER A 587 21.45 -17.41 17.98
C SER A 587 21.11 -16.56 19.20
N LEU A 588 19.94 -15.91 19.16
CA LEU A 588 19.41 -15.11 20.27
C LEU A 588 19.20 -15.95 21.52
N HIS A 589 18.59 -17.13 21.37
CA HIS A 589 18.31 -18.02 22.49
C HIS A 589 19.59 -18.52 23.18
N LYS A 590 20.61 -18.94 22.40
CA LYS A 590 21.89 -19.40 22.97
C LYS A 590 22.62 -18.29 23.71
N GLY A 591 22.65 -17.07 23.15
CA GLY A 591 23.21 -15.90 23.82
C GLY A 591 22.50 -15.58 25.13
N ARG A 592 21.16 -15.52 25.12
CA ARG A 592 20.33 -15.27 26.32
C ARG A 592 20.50 -16.36 27.39
N SER A 593 20.44 -17.64 27.01
CA SER A 593 20.61 -18.75 27.96
C SER A 593 21.98 -18.73 28.64
N LYS A 594 23.03 -18.35 27.88
CA LYS A 594 24.38 -18.26 28.43
C LYS A 594 24.53 -17.06 29.37
N LEU A 595 23.96 -15.91 29.01
CA LEU A 595 23.88 -14.74 29.87
C LEU A 595 23.12 -15.03 31.17
N GLN A 596 21.96 -15.68 31.10
CA GLN A 596 21.19 -16.05 32.29
C GLN A 596 21.97 -16.98 33.23
N THR A 597 22.75 -17.90 32.67
CA THR A 597 23.63 -18.78 33.46
C THR A 597 24.71 -17.96 34.16
N ALA A 598 25.36 -17.02 33.45
CA ALA A 598 26.35 -16.12 34.04
C ALA A 598 25.74 -15.21 35.13
N ARG A 599 24.52 -14.70 34.92
CA ARG A 599 23.80 -13.90 35.93
C ARG A 599 23.51 -14.69 37.21
N ARG A 600 23.06 -15.95 37.11
CA ARG A 600 22.85 -16.81 38.29
C ARG A 600 24.13 -17.02 39.09
N GLU A 601 25.28 -17.15 38.41
CA GLU A 601 26.58 -17.23 39.08
C GLU A 601 26.95 -15.91 39.77
N LEU A 602 26.67 -14.76 39.13
CA LEU A 602 26.88 -13.43 39.72
C LEU A 602 25.97 -13.19 40.94
N GLU A 603 24.72 -13.63 40.92
CA GLU A 603 23.78 -13.51 42.05
C GLU A 603 24.26 -14.26 43.31
N ASN A 604 25.09 -15.30 43.14
CA ASN A 604 25.68 -16.03 44.26
C ASN A 604 26.92 -15.32 44.87
N MET A 605 27.54 -14.39 44.15
CA MET A 605 28.78 -13.71 44.57
C MET A 605 28.62 -12.81 45.81
N PRO A 606 27.55 -12.01 45.98
CA PRO A 606 27.34 -11.22 47.19
C PRO A 606 27.36 -12.05 48.48
N GLY A 607 26.78 -13.26 48.44
CA GLY A 607 26.78 -14.20 49.56
C GLY A 607 28.19 -14.67 49.92
N LEU A 608 29.03 -14.94 48.91
CA LEU A 608 30.43 -15.30 49.10
C LEU A 608 31.26 -14.14 49.64
N ILE A 609 31.07 -12.92 49.11
CA ILE A 609 31.75 -11.71 49.58
C ILE A 609 31.43 -11.43 51.04
N LYS A 610 30.17 -11.62 51.47
CA LYS A 610 29.79 -11.48 52.88
C LYS A 610 30.55 -12.46 53.79
N ARG A 611 30.77 -13.69 53.33
CA ARG A 611 31.58 -14.69 54.06
C ARG A 611 33.06 -14.31 54.07
N MET A 612 33.60 -13.86 52.94
CA MET A 612 34.98 -13.39 52.83
C MET A 612 35.27 -12.18 53.72
N ASN A 613 34.34 -11.23 53.81
CA ASN A 613 34.44 -10.07 54.69
C ASN A 613 34.45 -10.49 56.17
N ARG A 614 33.59 -11.44 56.58
CA ARG A 614 33.62 -11.98 57.95
C ARG A 614 34.96 -12.64 58.27
N LEU A 615 35.49 -13.45 57.35
CA LEU A 615 36.77 -14.11 57.55
C LEU A 615 37.93 -13.11 57.60
N ARG A 616 37.90 -12.09 56.72
CA ARG A 616 38.87 -10.99 56.74
C ARG A 616 38.84 -10.26 58.07
N LEU A 617 37.66 -9.88 58.56
CA LEU A 617 37.51 -9.24 59.87
C LEU A 617 38.09 -10.12 60.99
N LEU A 618 37.83 -11.43 60.97
CA LEU A 618 38.38 -12.36 61.95
C LEU A 618 39.91 -12.45 61.88
N LEU A 619 40.49 -12.62 60.69
CA LEU A 619 41.94 -12.75 60.50
C LEU A 619 42.69 -11.44 60.78
N ASP A 620 42.15 -10.31 60.33
CA ASP A 620 42.69 -8.98 60.63
C ASP A 620 42.63 -8.71 62.13
N SER A 621 41.53 -9.06 62.80
CA SER A 621 41.40 -8.98 64.25
C SER A 621 42.40 -9.88 64.96
N LEU A 622 42.59 -11.12 64.50
CA LEU A 622 43.54 -12.07 65.06
C LEU A 622 44.99 -11.57 64.89
N ARG A 623 45.31 -11.01 63.73
CA ARG A 623 46.64 -10.43 63.44
C ARG A 623 46.91 -9.21 64.32
N ILE A 624 45.94 -8.30 64.46
CA ILE A 624 46.04 -7.16 65.37
C ILE A 624 46.18 -7.64 66.80
N PHE A 625 45.38 -8.63 67.22
CA PHE A 625 45.44 -9.23 68.54
C PHE A 625 46.82 -9.85 68.82
N ALA A 626 47.35 -10.67 67.91
CA ALA A 626 48.67 -11.27 68.07
C ALA A 626 49.79 -10.22 68.15
N GLY A 627 49.76 -9.20 67.28
CA GLY A 627 50.72 -8.10 67.35
C GLY A 627 50.61 -7.31 68.67
N ARG A 628 49.39 -7.07 69.14
CA ARG A 628 49.13 -6.38 70.43
C ARG A 628 49.46 -7.25 71.63
N LEU A 629 49.30 -8.57 71.53
CA LEU A 629 49.68 -9.54 72.54
C LEU A 629 51.18 -9.49 72.79
N VAL A 630 51.99 -9.54 71.73
CA VAL A 630 53.44 -9.40 71.84
C VAL A 630 53.83 -8.06 72.49
N VAL A 631 53.22 -6.95 72.07
CA VAL A 631 53.48 -5.63 72.67
C VAL A 631 53.04 -5.57 74.14
N ALA A 632 51.90 -6.16 74.48
CA ALA A 632 51.39 -6.19 75.85
C ALA A 632 52.26 -7.08 76.75
N GLU A 633 52.71 -8.24 76.27
CA GLU A 633 53.65 -9.12 76.98
C GLU A 633 54.98 -8.39 77.26
N VAL A 634 55.53 -7.70 76.25
CA VAL A 634 56.74 -6.88 76.42
C VAL A 634 56.51 -5.76 77.44
N ALA A 635 55.39 -5.04 77.34
CA ALA A 635 55.07 -3.94 78.24
C ALA A 635 54.85 -4.39 79.69
N VAL A 636 54.12 -5.50 79.91
CA VAL A 636 53.90 -6.09 81.24
C VAL A 636 55.22 -6.58 81.82
N THR A 637 56.08 -7.21 81.01
CA THR A 637 57.41 -7.67 81.44
C THR A 637 58.29 -6.48 81.85
N VAL A 638 58.32 -5.40 81.07
CA VAL A 638 59.08 -4.17 81.41
C VAL A 638 58.52 -3.50 82.67
N LEU A 639 57.20 -3.39 82.80
CA LEU A 639 56.55 -2.84 84.00
C LEU A 639 56.88 -3.65 85.25
N LEU A 640 56.85 -4.99 85.15
CA LEU A 640 57.24 -5.87 86.26
C LEU A 640 58.72 -5.74 86.59
N LEU A 641 59.60 -5.63 85.59
CA LEU A 641 61.03 -5.40 85.78
C LEU A 641 61.34 -4.05 86.43
N LEU A 642 60.53 -3.00 86.18
CA LEU A 642 60.67 -1.68 86.80
C LEU A 642 60.02 -1.60 88.19
N ALA A 643 58.85 -2.21 88.36
CA ALA A 643 58.16 -2.27 89.65
C ALA A 643 58.91 -3.15 90.65
N TYR A 644 59.63 -4.16 90.18
CA TYR A 644 60.41 -5.08 91.02
C TYR A 644 61.47 -4.38 91.91
N PRO A 645 62.42 -3.57 91.40
CA PRO A 645 63.35 -2.83 92.25
C PRO A 645 62.62 -1.80 93.12
N LEU A 646 61.52 -1.20 92.64
CA LEU A 646 60.71 -0.27 93.43
C LEU A 646 60.06 -0.93 94.65
N LEU A 647 59.52 -2.14 94.49
CA LEU A 647 58.90 -2.93 95.55
C LEU A 647 59.92 -3.53 96.51
N THR A 648 61.04 -4.04 96.00
CA THR A 648 62.07 -4.72 96.81
C THR A 648 63.11 -3.78 97.45
N ILE A 649 63.28 -2.55 96.94
CA ILE A 649 64.26 -1.56 97.45
C ILE A 649 63.54 -0.33 98.01
N GLY A 650 62.64 0.28 97.23
CA GLY A 650 61.97 1.53 97.60
C GLY A 650 60.89 1.38 98.67
N LEU A 651 60.15 0.28 98.65
CA LEU A 651 59.05 -0.02 99.60
C LEU A 651 59.41 -1.12 100.62
N ALA A 652 60.68 -1.54 100.67
CA ALA A 652 61.14 -2.63 101.52
C ALA A 652 60.87 -2.41 103.02
N ASN A 653 60.76 -1.16 103.47
CA ASN A 653 60.47 -0.81 104.87
C ASN A 653 58.96 -0.84 105.21
N GLN A 654 58.09 -0.86 104.20
CA GLN A 654 56.63 -0.91 104.38
C GLN A 654 56.05 -2.29 104.11
N ILE A 655 56.75 -3.11 103.32
CA ILE A 655 56.38 -4.47 102.96
C ILE A 655 57.14 -5.42 103.87
N GLY A 656 56.44 -6.27 104.64
CA GLY A 656 57.06 -7.14 105.66
C GLY A 656 58.20 -8.03 105.12
N PRO A 657 59.18 -8.41 105.96
CA PRO A 657 60.43 -9.05 105.55
C PRO A 657 60.22 -10.38 104.81
N ASP A 658 59.18 -11.14 105.16
CA ASP A 658 58.84 -12.42 104.53
C ASP A 658 58.40 -12.26 103.06
N LEU A 659 57.68 -11.18 102.74
CA LEU A 659 57.23 -10.91 101.37
C LEU A 659 58.39 -10.45 100.49
N VAL A 660 59.33 -9.69 101.05
CA VAL A 660 60.56 -9.26 100.36
C VAL A 660 61.46 -10.47 100.07
N ALA A 661 61.56 -11.42 101.01
CA ALA A 661 62.30 -12.66 100.81
C ALA A 661 61.68 -13.53 99.70
N MET A 662 60.34 -13.66 99.69
CA MET A 662 59.60 -14.40 98.67
C MET A 662 59.69 -13.75 97.29
N LEU A 663 59.69 -12.41 97.22
CA LEU A 663 59.89 -11.68 95.96
C LEU A 663 61.33 -11.78 95.44
N LYS A 664 62.34 -12.00 96.29
CA LYS A 664 63.74 -12.22 95.87
C LYS A 664 64.02 -13.64 95.35
N ASP A 665 63.10 -14.59 95.54
CA ASP A 665 63.24 -15.94 95.01
C ASP A 665 63.04 -15.97 93.49
N SER A 666 64.09 -16.38 92.77
CA SER A 666 64.12 -16.45 91.31
C SER A 666 63.04 -17.36 90.72
N ALA A 667 62.67 -18.45 91.43
CA ALA A 667 61.64 -19.38 90.96
C ALA A 667 60.23 -18.75 91.05
N THR A 668 59.97 -18.03 92.15
CA THR A 668 58.71 -17.32 92.36
C THR A 668 58.54 -16.14 91.40
N GLN A 669 59.61 -15.39 91.11
CA GLN A 669 59.62 -14.32 90.10
C GLN A 669 59.27 -14.82 88.69
N THR A 670 59.91 -15.92 88.28
CA THR A 670 59.69 -16.52 86.95
C THR A 670 58.23 -16.97 86.81
N ARG A 671 57.67 -17.58 87.86
CA ARG A 671 56.25 -17.97 87.89
C ARG A 671 55.31 -16.77 87.88
N LEU A 672 55.65 -15.68 88.58
CA LEU A 672 54.82 -14.46 88.62
C LEU A 672 54.81 -13.74 87.27
N ILE A 673 55.95 -13.65 86.60
CA ILE A 673 56.07 -13.08 85.24
C ILE A 673 55.30 -13.96 84.24
N LEU A 674 55.42 -15.29 84.33
CA LEU A 674 54.66 -16.21 83.47
C LEU A 674 53.15 -16.13 83.71
N LEU A 675 52.70 -16.04 84.95
CA LEU A 675 51.28 -15.86 85.29
C LEU A 675 50.74 -14.50 84.83
N ALA A 676 51.50 -13.42 85.06
CA ALA A 676 51.12 -12.08 84.65
C ALA A 676 51.07 -11.94 83.13
N ASN A 677 52.08 -12.45 82.40
CA ASN A 677 52.04 -12.49 80.94
C ASN A 677 50.96 -13.45 80.42
N GLY A 678 50.74 -14.60 81.07
CA GLY A 678 49.72 -15.57 80.64
C GLY A 678 48.27 -15.14 80.86
N LEU A 679 48.00 -14.24 81.82
CA LEU A 679 46.63 -13.80 82.15
C LEU A 679 46.38 -12.33 81.80
N VAL A 680 47.30 -11.42 82.11
CA VAL A 680 47.07 -9.97 81.99
C VAL A 680 47.34 -9.49 80.56
N ALA A 681 48.41 -9.96 79.92
CA ALA A 681 48.74 -9.52 78.57
C ALA A 681 47.67 -9.92 77.51
N PRO A 682 47.08 -11.14 77.53
CA PRO A 682 45.94 -11.48 76.67
C PRO A 682 44.71 -10.61 76.90
N VAL A 683 44.37 -10.28 78.15
CA VAL A 683 43.21 -9.42 78.45
C VAL A 683 43.43 -8.00 77.96
N ILE A 684 44.64 -7.44 78.14
CA ILE A 684 45.01 -6.12 77.62
C ILE A 684 45.00 -6.13 76.08
N ALA A 685 45.61 -7.14 75.45
CA ALA A 685 45.63 -7.27 73.99
C ALA A 685 44.23 -7.43 73.40
N PHE A 686 43.35 -8.18 74.08
CA PHE A 686 41.97 -8.40 73.65
C PHE A 686 41.15 -7.11 73.76
N THR A 687 41.20 -6.43 74.91
CA THR A 687 40.50 -5.14 75.11
C THR A 687 40.97 -4.06 74.14
N GLN A 688 42.28 -3.97 73.88
CA GLN A 688 42.83 -3.04 72.88
C GLN A 688 42.42 -3.39 71.44
N THR A 689 42.30 -4.68 71.12
CA THR A 689 41.88 -5.13 69.79
C THR A 689 40.39 -4.87 69.56
N VAL A 690 39.54 -5.23 70.53
CA VAL A 690 38.09 -4.97 70.47
C VAL A 690 37.81 -3.48 70.33
N ARG A 691 38.51 -2.62 71.09
CA ARG A 691 38.35 -1.15 71.00
C ARG A 691 38.72 -0.55 69.64
N ARG A 692 39.54 -1.25 68.84
CA ARG A 692 39.98 -0.77 67.52
C ARG A 692 39.17 -1.36 66.37
N VAL A 693 38.61 -2.55 66.56
CA VAL A 693 37.85 -3.28 65.53
C VAL A 693 36.35 -3.03 65.64
N ALA A 694 35.82 -2.81 66.84
CA ALA A 694 34.47 -2.30 67.01
C ALA A 694 34.46 -0.80 66.64
N PRO A 695 33.62 -0.38 65.67
CA PRO A 695 33.50 1.03 65.32
C PRO A 695 33.00 1.89 66.49
#